data_AF-A0A8C4SGB5-F1
#
_entry.id   AF-A0A8C4SGB5-F1
#
_cell.length_a   1.000
_cell.length_b   1.000
_cell.length_c   1.000
_cell.angle_alpha   90.00
_cell.angle_beta   90.00
_cell.angle_gamma   90.00
#
_symmetry.space_group_name_H-M   'P 1'
#
loop_
_entity.id
_entity.type
_entity.pdbx_description
1 polymer ?
#
loop_
_entity_poly.entity_id
_entity_poly.type
_entity_poly.pdbx_seq_one_letter_code
_entity_poly.pdbx_strand_id
1 'polypeptide(L)'
;ASCTVVLCPPTVWRSNFVFPFAFSFTPYLIFSYGSSIFRVDREGTNLKRLVANTSASVILGYHHGEDRIYWADMGRQGMIGRAFMNGTRKEVSGITQGVSGFTVNWIQNTIIWSNRIKGTIEEVTVNGSNPHLLFGDLFHPSDVIVDPYERLLFWLSDGLLATVDCAPSTGGKVKSIFGSHEKLETISLDFNDKRVFWVQYGQEEDEAMVGSCDYSGATVHMMRLLAQSWPFRMSLFADHIYYTDLKSRTIRRTHKYTGRNVVTLNLKPSFDVLADVKVVFPLTSLTDRTGAPLTAGYCRSVCVRDGDQQCWCAEGFALTKNGTACEDVNECAFWNHGCTLGCYNIPGSYVCTCPQGFALLPDMKTCHELLPCLSDLTSCSHYCMQTEEGAVCSCPEGSMLAPDGRTCTGCTSLDNGGCSQICTLQSPTKWECDCFPGYLLDRDAKHCSAVGPQPYLLFANIHDIRRIHFDGTLYETLLDKQVGRVLALDYDPVESKIYFAHTALKWIERANLDGTEREVLASEDLELCGGLTLDWINRKLYWTDSGRSEIKRSALNRMQGEVIIQDNMTKPHGITVHPLAKRLFWTDEGDKPLIESAFLDGSGRRIVVGTHLVAPTGLAVDYLADKLYWCDAKRSVIEVAELDGTHRRSLTQNNVGHPFSVAVFEDYLWFTDWKNPSVVRVDKRSGQNGVRLRGNMSHPSSLVIVHPLAKPGADPCLSNNGGCSHKCDNRFGVAHCSCHPQFLKGADGRSCYRSESVPCKYKPEVMNCQDLSSKGTTIRNTARVCCFFFVFFADEGDDCAEQECDINAQCVLTEGGAVCQCMEGFAGNGSTCKDIDECYTGIALCQRGFAVCINTEGGYVCKCHAGYTGDGVSCLDIDECSIGVHNCHPHADCTNTEGNFTCTCRSGFSGSGLSCFESTIPPPRNVYETTHPWNDERHHSCPASHAEYCLHEGVCFHIPEIESYTVAFKATFWGLILGTEAGMNTLGCPGL
;
A
#
# COMPACT_ATOMS: atom_id res chain seq x y z
N ALA A 1 78.86 2.67 -16.44
CA ALA A 1 79.75 1.93 -15.52
C ALA A 1 79.13 1.93 -14.14
N SER A 2 79.24 0.78 -13.45
CA SER A 2 78.99 0.51 -12.03
C SER A 2 77.58 0.60 -11.43
N CYS A 3 77.04 -0.59 -11.18
CA CYS A 3 76.01 -0.97 -10.20
C CYS A 3 76.49 -0.85 -8.73
N THR A 4 75.57 -1.24 -7.83
CA THR A 4 75.70 -1.77 -6.43
C THR A 4 75.77 -0.74 -5.30
N VAL A 5 74.72 -0.57 -4.47
CA VAL A 5 74.17 -1.44 -3.38
C VAL A 5 75.19 -1.64 -2.25
N VAL A 6 74.83 -1.28 -1.00
CA VAL A 6 74.97 -2.09 0.26
C VAL A 6 74.69 -1.27 1.54
N LEU A 7 73.61 -1.66 2.24
CA LEU A 7 73.39 -1.96 3.68
C LEU A 7 73.61 -0.93 4.85
N CYS A 8 72.54 -0.85 5.67
CA CYS A 8 72.30 -0.42 7.08
C CYS A 8 73.41 -0.79 8.11
N PRO A 9 73.48 -0.29 9.40
CA PRO A 9 72.38 -0.26 10.42
C PRO A 9 72.56 0.79 11.61
N PRO A 10 72.20 0.57 12.91
CA PRO A 10 71.22 1.39 13.69
C PRO A 10 71.72 2.00 15.03
N THR A 11 70.93 2.84 15.74
CA THR A 11 70.91 3.14 17.22
C THR A 11 70.04 4.40 17.47
N VAL A 12 68.81 4.42 18.02
CA VAL A 12 68.16 4.11 19.34
C VAL A 12 68.44 5.11 20.49
N TRP A 13 67.34 5.57 21.13
CA TRP A 13 67.11 6.21 22.46
C TRP A 13 66.95 7.75 22.46
N ARG A 14 66.04 8.40 23.20
CA ARG A 14 64.80 8.09 23.94
C ARG A 14 64.25 9.46 24.42
N SER A 15 62.95 9.76 24.38
CA SER A 15 62.29 10.58 25.42
C SER A 15 60.76 10.55 25.30
N ASN A 16 60.15 10.07 26.38
CA ASN A 16 58.72 9.87 26.58
C ASN A 16 57.94 11.19 26.63
N PHE A 17 56.83 11.26 25.90
CA PHE A 17 55.54 11.70 26.45
C PHE A 17 54.44 10.95 25.70
N VAL A 18 53.65 10.19 26.46
CA VAL A 18 52.48 9.44 25.98
C VAL A 18 51.27 10.36 26.09
N PHE A 19 50.59 10.64 24.98
CA PHE A 19 49.13 10.66 24.93
C PHE A 19 48.67 9.99 23.61
N PRO A 20 47.57 9.24 23.62
CA PRO A 20 47.47 7.98 22.89
C PRO A 20 46.47 8.04 21.71
N PHE A 21 46.57 7.00 20.88
CA PHE A 21 45.62 6.60 19.83
C PHE A 21 45.73 7.28 18.46
N ALA A 22 46.78 6.91 17.73
CA ALA A 22 46.57 6.56 16.33
C ALA A 22 45.85 5.21 16.29
N PHE A 23 44.52 5.20 16.15
CA PHE A 23 43.81 3.97 15.88
C PHE A 23 44.01 3.59 14.41
N SER A 24 45.05 2.81 14.12
CA SER A 24 45.07 2.00 12.90
C SER A 24 44.11 0.83 13.09
N PHE A 25 42.90 0.90 12.52
CA PHE A 25 41.97 -0.22 12.56
C PHE A 25 42.29 -1.18 11.42
N THR A 26 43.02 -2.26 11.73
CA THR A 26 43.28 -3.36 10.81
C THR A 26 42.13 -4.40 10.92
N PRO A 27 41.65 -4.97 9.79
CA PRO A 27 40.67 -6.05 9.84
C PRO A 27 41.22 -7.24 10.63
N TYR A 28 40.37 -7.84 11.45
CA TYR A 28 40.70 -9.02 12.24
C TYR A 28 39.61 -10.08 12.07
N LEU A 29 39.97 -11.33 12.31
CA LEU A 29 39.07 -12.48 12.28
C LEU A 29 38.54 -12.73 13.68
N ILE A 30 37.24 -13.02 13.77
CA ILE A 30 36.63 -13.61 14.96
C ILE A 30 36.21 -15.03 14.60
N PHE A 31 36.56 -15.99 15.44
CA PHE A 31 36.23 -17.39 15.21
C PHE A 31 36.00 -18.13 16.52
N SER A 32 35.18 -19.17 16.45
CA SER A 32 34.94 -20.08 17.57
C SER A 32 35.89 -21.27 17.48
N TYR A 33 36.58 -21.55 18.59
CA TYR A 33 37.55 -22.63 18.70
C TYR A 33 37.40 -23.32 20.05
N GLY A 34 36.98 -24.59 20.03
CA GLY A 34 36.59 -25.31 21.24
C GLY A 34 35.47 -24.60 22.00
N SER A 35 35.56 -24.52 23.32
CA SER A 35 34.58 -23.88 24.21
C SER A 35 34.81 -22.37 24.40
N SER A 36 35.38 -21.69 23.42
CA SER A 36 35.74 -20.27 23.50
C SER A 36 35.68 -19.56 22.14
N ILE A 37 35.45 -18.24 22.18
CA ILE A 37 35.45 -17.36 21.01
C ILE A 37 36.74 -16.53 21.05
N PHE A 38 37.45 -16.48 19.93
CA PHE A 38 38.73 -15.80 19.79
C PHE A 38 38.68 -14.72 18.71
N ARG A 39 39.55 -13.73 18.87
CA ARG A 39 39.91 -12.73 17.86
C ARG A 39 41.37 -12.95 17.47
N VAL A 40 41.68 -12.86 16.19
CA VAL A 40 43.05 -12.87 15.67
C VAL A 40 43.18 -11.84 14.56
N ASP A 41 44.33 -11.19 14.44
CA ASP A 41 44.63 -10.35 13.28
C ASP A 41 44.75 -11.17 11.98
N ARG A 42 44.79 -10.46 10.85
CA ARG A 42 44.82 -11.06 9.51
C ARG A 42 46.07 -11.90 9.25
N GLU A 43 47.13 -11.67 10.03
CA GLU A 43 48.42 -12.34 9.96
C GLU A 43 48.52 -13.57 10.91
N GLY A 44 47.54 -13.77 11.80
CA GLY A 44 47.52 -14.91 12.72
C GLY A 44 48.38 -14.73 13.98
N THR A 45 48.90 -13.53 14.23
CA THR A 45 49.90 -13.23 15.26
C THR A 45 49.31 -12.75 16.59
N ASN A 46 48.15 -12.10 16.60
CA ASN A 46 47.55 -11.49 17.80
C ASN A 46 46.27 -12.21 18.26
N LEU A 47 46.40 -13.48 18.65
CA LEU A 47 45.28 -14.28 19.15
C LEU A 47 44.87 -13.84 20.57
N LYS A 48 43.65 -13.33 20.71
CA LYS A 48 43.03 -12.91 21.98
C LYS A 48 41.70 -13.64 22.20
N ARG A 49 41.54 -14.27 23.36
CA ARG A 49 40.25 -14.87 23.76
C ARG A 49 39.27 -13.78 24.17
N LEU A 50 38.08 -13.77 23.57
CA LEU A 50 37.01 -12.80 23.84
C LEU A 50 35.98 -13.35 24.83
N VAL A 51 35.55 -14.60 24.64
CA VAL A 51 34.53 -15.25 25.46
C VAL A 51 35.01 -16.65 25.84
N ALA A 52 34.81 -17.04 27.09
CA ALA A 52 35.14 -18.36 27.61
C ALA A 52 33.89 -19.08 28.12
N ASN A 53 33.94 -20.41 28.20
CA ASN A 53 32.84 -21.28 28.63
C ASN A 53 31.61 -21.22 27.71
N THR A 54 31.81 -21.16 26.40
CA THR A 54 30.75 -21.49 25.41
C THR A 54 30.71 -23.00 25.19
N SER A 55 29.70 -23.52 24.49
CA SER A 55 29.83 -24.86 23.91
C SER A 55 30.79 -24.87 22.70
N ALA A 56 31.07 -26.07 22.19
CA ALA A 56 31.90 -26.26 21.00
C ALA A 56 31.17 -25.99 19.67
N SER A 57 29.86 -25.73 19.70
CA SER A 57 29.05 -25.46 18.51
C SER A 57 28.37 -24.11 18.66
N VAL A 58 28.97 -23.10 18.04
CA VAL A 58 28.58 -21.69 18.15
C VAL A 58 28.60 -21.04 16.78
N ILE A 59 27.51 -20.34 16.45
CA ILE A 59 27.38 -19.52 15.23
C ILE A 59 27.53 -18.05 15.63
N LEU A 60 28.32 -17.29 14.88
CA LEU A 60 28.73 -15.94 15.21
C LEU A 60 28.02 -14.89 14.35
N GLY A 61 27.59 -13.80 15.00
CA GLY A 61 27.14 -12.56 14.38
C GLY A 61 27.88 -11.36 14.96
N TYR A 62 27.99 -10.28 14.20
CA TYR A 62 28.69 -9.07 14.64
C TYR A 62 27.86 -7.83 14.33
N HIS A 63 27.82 -6.90 15.29
CA HIS A 63 27.10 -5.66 15.18
C HIS A 63 28.08 -4.50 14.93
N HIS A 64 28.18 -4.06 13.67
CA HIS A 64 29.14 -3.04 13.26
C HIS A 64 28.95 -1.69 13.97
N GLY A 65 27.70 -1.27 14.23
CA GLY A 65 27.42 0.04 14.87
C GLY A 65 27.69 0.13 16.37
N GLU A 66 27.74 -1.00 17.10
CA GLU A 66 27.87 -1.03 18.57
C GLU A 66 29.18 -1.69 19.04
N ASP A 67 30.00 -2.19 18.10
CA ASP A 67 31.20 -3.00 18.35
C ASP A 67 30.95 -4.17 19.33
N ARG A 68 29.91 -4.96 19.04
CA ARG A 68 29.48 -6.10 19.85
C ARG A 68 29.45 -7.40 19.05
N ILE A 69 29.84 -8.48 19.71
CA ILE A 69 29.66 -9.84 19.21
C ILE A 69 28.39 -10.45 19.78
N TYR A 70 27.66 -11.14 18.90
CA TYR A 70 26.50 -11.94 19.23
C TYR A 70 26.78 -13.37 18.82
N TRP A 71 26.29 -14.34 19.59
CA TRP A 71 26.45 -15.74 19.22
C TRP A 71 25.27 -16.58 19.68
N ALA A 72 24.92 -17.58 18.89
CA ALA A 72 23.97 -18.62 19.24
C ALA A 72 24.73 -19.87 19.68
N ASP A 73 24.50 -20.31 20.93
CA ASP A 73 25.13 -21.50 21.52
C ASP A 73 24.23 -22.73 21.36
N MET A 74 24.58 -23.60 20.40
CA MET A 74 23.80 -24.77 20.04
C MET A 74 23.90 -25.90 21.06
N GLY A 75 25.04 -26.01 21.75
CA GLY A 75 25.25 -27.02 22.79
C GLY A 75 24.51 -26.71 24.09
N ARG A 76 24.01 -25.49 24.28
CA ARG A 76 23.24 -25.05 25.46
C ARG A 76 21.80 -24.70 25.14
N GLN A 77 21.10 -25.58 24.43
CA GLN A 77 19.68 -25.42 24.09
C GLN A 77 19.34 -24.14 23.27
N GLY A 78 20.30 -23.54 22.55
CA GLY A 78 20.04 -22.39 21.67
C GLY A 78 20.05 -21.03 22.39
N MET A 79 20.88 -20.86 23.44
CA MET A 79 21.01 -19.55 24.12
C MET A 79 21.72 -18.52 23.24
N ILE A 80 21.20 -17.27 23.22
CA ILE A 80 21.91 -16.13 22.61
C ILE A 80 22.74 -15.43 23.67
N GLY A 81 24.05 -15.36 23.42
CA GLY A 81 24.95 -14.51 24.17
C GLY A 81 25.28 -13.23 23.40
N ARG A 82 25.56 -12.15 24.16
CA ARG A 82 26.24 -10.97 23.62
C ARG A 82 27.39 -10.55 24.53
N ALA A 83 28.45 -10.04 23.91
CA ALA A 83 29.58 -9.46 24.62
C ALA A 83 30.14 -8.28 23.84
N PHE A 84 30.68 -7.31 24.57
CA PHE A 84 31.51 -6.28 23.97
C PHE A 84 32.86 -6.88 23.55
N MET A 85 33.54 -6.26 22.59
CA MET A 85 34.90 -6.66 22.18
C MET A 85 35.95 -6.55 23.30
N ASN A 86 35.61 -5.91 24.43
CA ASN A 86 36.43 -5.88 25.64
C ASN A 86 36.26 -7.11 26.56
N GLY A 87 35.31 -8.02 26.26
CA GLY A 87 35.06 -9.26 27.00
C GLY A 87 33.98 -9.20 28.08
N THR A 88 33.28 -8.07 28.25
CA THR A 88 32.16 -7.97 29.21
C THR A 88 30.90 -8.64 28.67
N ARG A 89 30.40 -9.67 29.38
CA ARG A 89 29.27 -10.55 29.01
C ARG A 89 27.94 -10.02 29.56
N LYS A 90 26.87 -10.13 28.76
CA LYS A 90 25.48 -10.09 29.24
C LYS A 90 24.64 -11.13 28.48
N GLU A 91 23.99 -12.03 29.21
CA GLU A 91 23.06 -13.02 28.62
C GLU A 91 21.68 -12.39 28.43
N VAL A 92 21.04 -12.63 27.29
CA VAL A 92 19.85 -11.84 26.91
C VAL A 92 18.59 -12.68 26.77
N SER A 93 18.61 -13.92 26.30
CA SER A 93 17.40 -14.75 26.29
C SER A 93 17.69 -16.20 25.89
N GLY A 94 16.77 -17.11 26.21
CA GLY A 94 16.77 -18.48 25.70
C GLY A 94 15.90 -18.61 24.46
N ILE A 95 16.45 -19.15 23.36
CA ILE A 95 15.66 -19.56 22.19
C ILE A 95 15.30 -21.05 22.29
N THR A 96 14.40 -21.50 21.41
CA THR A 96 14.08 -22.90 21.15
C THR A 96 15.22 -23.66 20.45
N GLN A 97 15.32 -24.96 20.71
CA GLN A 97 16.25 -25.86 20.03
C GLN A 97 16.07 -25.86 18.51
N GLY A 98 17.17 -26.07 17.75
CA GLY A 98 17.13 -26.25 16.30
C GLY A 98 17.66 -25.10 15.44
N VAL A 99 18.29 -24.08 16.03
CA VAL A 99 18.95 -22.99 15.28
C VAL A 99 20.02 -23.55 14.32
N SER A 100 20.03 -23.09 13.07
CA SER A 100 20.92 -23.59 12.01
C SER A 100 21.77 -22.50 11.37
N GLY A 101 21.21 -21.30 11.22
CA GLY A 101 21.90 -20.08 10.79
C GLY A 101 21.60 -18.91 11.72
N PHE A 102 22.51 -17.94 11.79
CA PHE A 102 22.41 -16.79 12.69
C PHE A 102 23.09 -15.56 12.09
N THR A 103 22.41 -14.42 12.08
CA THR A 103 22.94 -13.14 11.60
C THR A 103 22.38 -11.96 12.40
N VAL A 104 23.05 -10.82 12.32
CA VAL A 104 22.66 -9.58 13.00
C VAL A 104 22.43 -8.50 11.97
N ASN A 105 21.26 -7.87 12.01
CA ASN A 105 20.97 -6.69 11.23
C ASN A 105 21.33 -5.45 12.07
N TRP A 106 22.53 -4.93 11.85
CA TRP A 106 23.08 -3.83 12.64
C TRP A 106 22.51 -2.45 12.29
N ILE A 107 21.71 -2.33 11.22
CA ILE A 107 21.01 -1.08 10.87
C ILE A 107 19.67 -1.00 11.61
N GLN A 108 18.93 -2.12 11.67
CA GLN A 108 17.63 -2.18 12.36
C GLN A 108 17.75 -2.61 13.83
N ASN A 109 18.97 -2.90 14.33
CA ASN A 109 19.24 -3.41 15.67
C ASN A 109 18.44 -4.69 16.01
N THR A 110 18.40 -5.64 15.05
CA THR A 110 17.70 -6.92 15.21
C THR A 110 18.64 -8.12 15.00
N ILE A 111 18.26 -9.25 15.55
CA ILE A 111 18.94 -10.55 15.45
C ILE A 111 18.01 -11.48 14.71
N ILE A 112 18.53 -12.15 13.68
CA ILE A 112 17.76 -13.06 12.82
C ILE A 112 18.42 -14.44 12.87
N TRP A 113 17.63 -15.49 13.06
CA TRP A 113 18.11 -16.86 12.98
C TRP A 113 17.16 -17.76 12.20
N SER A 114 17.72 -18.77 11.55
CA SER A 114 16.95 -19.86 10.98
C SER A 114 16.87 -21.03 11.97
N ASN A 115 15.74 -21.70 12.00
CA ASN A 115 15.49 -22.90 12.78
C ASN A 115 15.16 -24.06 11.84
N ARG A 116 16.09 -24.99 11.72
CA ARG A 116 15.97 -26.15 10.83
C ARG A 116 14.86 -27.12 11.25
N ILE A 117 14.61 -27.27 12.55
CA ILE A 117 13.62 -28.22 13.08
C ILE A 117 12.21 -27.70 12.88
N LYS A 118 11.99 -26.42 13.18
CA LYS A 118 10.70 -25.76 13.01
C LYS A 118 10.40 -25.35 11.57
N GLY A 119 11.42 -25.24 10.73
CA GLY A 119 11.28 -24.71 9.38
C GLY A 119 10.98 -23.21 9.40
N THR A 120 11.59 -22.45 10.31
CA THR A 120 11.28 -21.03 10.50
C THR A 120 12.53 -20.15 10.37
N ILE A 121 12.34 -18.90 9.98
CA ILE A 121 13.30 -17.82 10.21
C ILE A 121 12.61 -16.80 11.12
N GLU A 122 13.24 -16.54 12.27
CA GLU A 122 12.69 -15.72 13.33
C GLU A 122 13.62 -14.50 13.53
N GLU A 123 13.02 -13.36 13.87
CA GLU A 123 13.70 -12.11 14.16
C GLU A 123 13.34 -11.63 15.57
N VAL A 124 14.31 -11.11 16.30
CA VAL A 124 14.08 -10.45 17.58
C VAL A 124 14.90 -9.19 17.68
N THR A 125 14.37 -8.18 18.36
CA THR A 125 15.17 -7.00 18.73
C THR A 125 16.36 -7.42 19.60
N VAL A 126 17.51 -6.73 19.48
CA VAL A 126 18.71 -7.01 20.30
C VAL A 126 18.49 -6.93 21.82
N ASN A 127 17.33 -6.41 22.27
CA ASN A 127 16.92 -6.34 23.67
C ASN A 127 16.10 -7.55 24.15
N GLY A 128 15.74 -8.49 23.26
CA GLY A 128 15.21 -9.80 23.63
C GLY A 128 13.69 -9.87 23.87
N SER A 129 12.92 -8.86 23.45
CA SER A 129 11.46 -8.88 23.52
C SER A 129 10.87 -9.70 22.36
N ASN A 130 10.15 -10.78 22.71
CA ASN A 130 9.40 -11.74 21.88
C ASN A 130 9.81 -11.89 20.41
N PRO A 131 10.33 -13.07 19.99
CA PRO A 131 10.69 -13.30 18.59
C PRO A 131 9.48 -13.22 17.65
N HIS A 132 9.61 -12.40 16.62
CA HIS A 132 8.69 -12.26 15.51
C HIS A 132 9.07 -13.27 14.41
N LEU A 133 8.09 -14.03 13.92
CA LEU A 133 8.30 -14.97 12.82
C LEU A 133 8.38 -14.20 11.49
N LEU A 134 9.53 -14.24 10.80
CA LEU A 134 9.67 -13.63 9.47
C LEU A 134 9.19 -14.56 8.36
N PHE A 135 9.61 -15.82 8.43
CA PHE A 135 9.27 -16.84 7.45
C PHE A 135 8.98 -18.16 8.16
N GLY A 136 7.89 -18.82 7.80
CA GLY A 136 7.50 -20.14 8.31
C GLY A 136 7.36 -21.17 7.18
N ASP A 137 7.25 -22.45 7.55
CA ASP A 137 7.09 -23.58 6.64
C ASP A 137 8.23 -23.77 5.62
N LEU A 138 9.45 -23.36 5.98
CA LEU A 138 10.66 -23.53 5.18
C LEU A 138 11.20 -24.97 5.28
N PHE A 139 11.61 -25.52 4.14
CA PHE A 139 12.16 -26.87 4.06
C PHE A 139 13.62 -26.91 4.58
N HIS A 140 13.79 -27.21 5.87
CA HIS A 140 15.08 -27.36 6.54
C HIS A 140 16.10 -26.23 6.23
N PRO A 141 15.84 -24.97 6.62
CA PRO A 141 16.78 -23.88 6.40
C PRO A 141 18.11 -24.16 7.14
N SER A 142 19.24 -24.09 6.43
CA SER A 142 20.57 -24.51 6.92
C SER A 142 21.48 -23.36 7.31
N ASP A 143 21.38 -22.19 6.67
CA ASP A 143 22.15 -20.98 7.01
C ASP A 143 21.38 -19.71 6.59
N VAL A 144 21.67 -18.54 7.18
CA VAL A 144 20.99 -17.25 6.86
C VAL A 144 21.93 -16.05 6.99
N ILE A 145 21.82 -15.10 6.06
CA ILE A 145 22.58 -13.85 6.05
C ILE A 145 21.73 -12.68 5.54
N VAL A 146 22.00 -11.46 6.03
CA VAL A 146 21.23 -10.25 5.69
C VAL A 146 22.15 -9.22 5.03
N ASP A 147 21.67 -8.58 3.96
CA ASP A 147 22.14 -7.29 3.49
C ASP A 147 21.22 -6.20 4.05
N PRO A 148 21.67 -5.46 5.08
CA PRO A 148 20.83 -4.46 5.71
C PRO A 148 20.69 -3.17 4.89
N TYR A 149 21.57 -2.92 3.91
CA TYR A 149 21.50 -1.72 3.06
C TYR A 149 20.40 -1.86 2.01
N GLU A 150 20.37 -3.01 1.33
CA GLU A 150 19.32 -3.33 0.35
C GLU A 150 18.06 -3.92 1.00
N ARG A 151 18.12 -4.17 2.32
CA ARG A 151 17.06 -4.80 3.13
C ARG A 151 16.64 -6.17 2.57
N LEU A 152 17.63 -6.97 2.20
CA LEU A 152 17.46 -8.33 1.68
C LEU A 152 18.03 -9.37 2.65
N LEU A 153 17.33 -10.48 2.77
CA LEU A 153 17.70 -11.66 3.54
C LEU A 153 17.92 -12.81 2.56
N PHE A 154 19.03 -13.52 2.72
CA PHE A 154 19.37 -14.70 1.95
C PHE A 154 19.53 -15.90 2.89
N TRP A 155 19.06 -17.07 2.48
CA TRP A 155 19.27 -18.30 3.24
C TRP A 155 19.47 -19.49 2.33
N LEU A 156 20.02 -20.55 2.93
CA LEU A 156 20.15 -21.86 2.31
C LEU A 156 19.07 -22.79 2.85
N SER A 157 18.54 -23.65 1.99
CA SER A 157 17.57 -24.68 2.36
C SER A 157 18.08 -26.05 1.93
N ASP A 158 18.16 -27.00 2.88
CA ASP A 158 18.68 -28.36 2.65
C ASP A 158 17.50 -29.33 2.45
N GLY A 159 16.96 -29.36 1.23
CA GLY A 159 15.84 -30.21 0.82
C GLY A 159 16.23 -31.31 -0.18
N LEU A 160 15.24 -31.79 -0.95
CA LEU A 160 15.46 -32.70 -2.10
C LEU A 160 16.26 -32.02 -3.23
N LEU A 161 16.12 -30.70 -3.30
CA LEU A 161 16.93 -29.75 -4.06
C LEU A 161 17.45 -28.73 -3.05
N ALA A 162 18.75 -28.47 -3.06
CA ALA A 162 19.33 -27.44 -2.22
C ALA A 162 19.22 -26.09 -2.93
N THR A 163 18.66 -25.10 -2.25
CA THR A 163 18.38 -23.78 -2.83
C THR A 163 19.07 -22.67 -2.08
N VAL A 164 19.45 -21.64 -2.84
CA VAL A 164 19.77 -20.31 -2.31
C VAL A 164 18.53 -19.46 -2.52
N ASP A 165 17.92 -19.05 -1.43
CA ASP A 165 16.68 -18.27 -1.42
C ASP A 165 16.97 -16.85 -0.96
N CYS A 166 16.25 -15.87 -1.50
CA CYS A 166 16.30 -14.49 -1.07
C CYS A 166 14.89 -13.91 -0.87
N ALA A 167 14.75 -13.01 0.09
CA ALA A 167 13.52 -12.26 0.35
C ALA A 167 13.84 -10.95 1.06
N PRO A 168 12.96 -9.94 1.04
CA PRO A 168 13.13 -8.75 1.86
C PRO A 168 13.24 -9.08 3.36
N SER A 169 14.12 -8.38 4.08
CA SER A 169 14.35 -8.60 5.53
C SER A 169 13.14 -8.27 6.39
N THR A 170 12.18 -7.49 5.87
CA THR A 170 10.91 -7.14 6.53
C THR A 170 9.80 -8.18 6.35
N GLY A 171 10.09 -9.31 5.70
CA GLY A 171 9.10 -10.29 5.27
C GLY A 171 8.57 -9.97 3.87
N GLY A 172 8.38 -11.00 3.05
CA GLY A 172 8.01 -10.86 1.64
C GLY A 172 8.04 -12.17 0.87
N LYS A 173 7.95 -12.11 -0.47
CA LYS A 173 7.96 -13.33 -1.29
C LYS A 173 9.38 -13.91 -1.38
N VAL A 174 9.50 -15.19 -1.07
CA VAL A 174 10.75 -15.93 -1.22
C VAL A 174 11.04 -16.18 -2.69
N LYS A 175 12.23 -15.80 -3.16
CA LYS A 175 12.74 -16.08 -4.49
C LYS A 175 13.95 -17.00 -4.39
N SER A 176 13.86 -18.20 -4.95
CA SER A 176 15.03 -19.06 -5.16
C SER A 176 15.86 -18.50 -6.31
N ILE A 177 17.08 -18.04 -6.01
CA ILE A 177 18.01 -17.45 -6.99
C ILE A 177 19.00 -18.49 -7.55
N PHE A 178 19.17 -19.61 -6.87
CA PHE A 178 19.97 -20.73 -7.32
C PHE A 178 19.42 -22.04 -6.75
N GLY A 179 19.48 -23.12 -7.53
CA GLY A 179 19.07 -24.45 -7.11
C GLY A 179 20.02 -25.50 -7.64
N SER A 180 20.39 -26.47 -6.80
CA SER A 180 21.27 -27.58 -7.15
C SER A 180 20.79 -28.89 -6.53
N HIS A 181 21.13 -30.01 -7.17
CA HIS A 181 20.97 -31.35 -6.58
C HIS A 181 22.09 -31.69 -5.59
N GLU A 182 23.14 -30.88 -5.54
CA GLU A 182 24.28 -31.02 -4.65
C GLU A 182 24.06 -30.23 -3.36
N LYS A 183 24.66 -30.69 -2.26
CA LYS A 183 24.47 -30.07 -0.95
C LYS A 183 25.16 -28.70 -0.88
N LEU A 184 24.42 -27.72 -0.38
CA LEU A 184 24.93 -26.38 -0.05
C LEU A 184 25.18 -26.30 1.46
N GLU A 185 26.26 -25.64 1.89
CA GLU A 185 26.68 -25.69 3.31
C GLU A 185 26.68 -24.34 4.03
N THR A 186 27.16 -23.29 3.37
CA THR A 186 27.28 -21.95 3.99
C THR A 186 27.12 -20.87 2.94
N ILE A 187 26.61 -19.72 3.37
CA ILE A 187 26.34 -18.55 2.53
C ILE A 187 27.04 -17.31 3.06
N SER A 188 27.53 -16.47 2.15
CA SER A 188 28.12 -15.19 2.50
C SER A 188 27.95 -14.16 1.38
N LEU A 189 27.96 -12.88 1.73
CA LEU A 189 27.67 -11.79 0.80
C LEU A 189 28.91 -10.96 0.55
N ASP A 190 29.05 -10.50 -0.69
CA ASP A 190 29.90 -9.37 -1.05
C ASP A 190 29.02 -8.14 -1.29
N PHE A 191 29.01 -7.24 -0.31
CA PHE A 191 28.18 -6.03 -0.34
C PHE A 191 28.61 -5.04 -1.43
N ASN A 192 29.89 -5.04 -1.82
CA ASN A 192 30.40 -4.07 -2.81
C ASN A 192 30.00 -4.48 -4.24
N ASP A 193 30.11 -5.77 -4.54
CA ASP A 193 29.80 -6.30 -5.87
C ASP A 193 28.35 -6.78 -6.00
N LYS A 194 27.54 -6.67 -4.93
CA LYS A 194 26.17 -7.20 -4.80
C LYS A 194 26.07 -8.65 -5.28
N ARG A 195 26.94 -9.51 -4.73
CA ARG A 195 27.03 -10.93 -5.06
C ARG A 195 26.88 -11.84 -3.84
N VAL A 196 26.20 -12.96 -4.06
CA VAL A 196 26.04 -14.05 -3.10
C VAL A 196 27.06 -15.12 -3.41
N PHE A 197 27.72 -15.64 -2.39
CA PHE A 197 28.63 -16.78 -2.47
C PHE A 197 28.07 -17.94 -1.65
N TRP A 198 28.24 -19.17 -2.14
CA TRP A 198 27.94 -20.39 -1.40
C TRP A 198 29.02 -21.45 -1.61
N VAL A 199 29.08 -22.42 -0.70
CA VAL A 199 29.89 -23.64 -0.85
C VAL A 199 28.98 -24.79 -1.27
N GLN A 200 29.42 -25.54 -2.28
CA GLN A 200 28.74 -26.70 -2.84
C GLN A 200 29.68 -27.91 -2.87
N TYR A 201 29.15 -29.09 -2.52
CA TYR A 201 29.90 -30.35 -2.51
C TYR A 201 29.43 -31.28 -3.62
N GLY A 202 30.36 -31.70 -4.48
CA GLY A 202 30.09 -32.63 -5.57
C GLY A 202 29.72 -34.04 -5.10
N GLN A 203 29.24 -34.88 -6.01
CA GLN A 203 28.91 -36.28 -5.72
C GLN A 203 30.12 -37.16 -5.36
N GLU A 204 31.34 -36.74 -5.73
CA GLU A 204 32.60 -37.36 -5.29
C GLU A 204 33.13 -36.65 -4.03
N GLU A 205 33.44 -37.40 -2.96
CA GLU A 205 33.76 -36.91 -1.59
C GLU A 205 35.01 -35.98 -1.46
N ASP A 206 35.63 -35.56 -2.56
CA ASP A 206 36.83 -34.73 -2.58
C ASP A 206 36.73 -33.45 -3.42
N GLU A 207 35.58 -33.15 -4.03
CA GLU A 207 35.39 -31.92 -4.82
C GLU A 207 34.47 -30.90 -4.12
N ALA A 208 35.08 -29.91 -3.48
CA ALA A 208 34.38 -28.72 -2.99
C ALA A 208 34.49 -27.57 -4.00
N MET A 209 33.37 -26.93 -4.31
CA MET A 209 33.30 -25.76 -5.19
C MET A 209 32.67 -24.57 -4.46
N VAL A 210 33.10 -23.37 -4.82
CA VAL A 210 32.46 -22.13 -4.40
C VAL A 210 31.66 -21.60 -5.58
N GLY A 211 30.35 -21.52 -5.40
CA GLY A 211 29.47 -20.86 -6.34
C GLY A 211 29.29 -19.40 -5.98
N SER A 212 29.05 -18.56 -6.98
CA SER A 212 28.67 -17.17 -6.78
C SER A 212 27.66 -16.73 -7.82
N CYS A 213 26.72 -15.86 -7.43
CA CYS A 213 25.80 -15.21 -8.36
C CYS A 213 25.49 -13.77 -7.92
N ASP A 214 24.97 -12.96 -8.83
CA ASP A 214 24.37 -11.68 -8.45
C ASP A 214 23.06 -11.88 -7.67
N TYR A 215 22.54 -10.83 -7.05
CA TYR A 215 21.30 -10.91 -6.25
C TYR A 215 20.05 -11.28 -7.08
N SER A 216 20.14 -11.21 -8.41
CA SER A 216 19.07 -11.59 -9.32
C SER A 216 19.09 -13.08 -9.70
N GLY A 217 20.24 -13.75 -9.53
CA GLY A 217 20.50 -15.13 -9.92
C GLY A 217 21.01 -15.31 -11.38
N ALA A 218 21.26 -14.22 -12.11
CA ALA A 218 21.51 -14.27 -13.56
C ALA A 218 22.96 -14.67 -13.91
N THR A 219 23.97 -14.19 -13.18
CA THR A 219 25.38 -14.51 -13.47
C THR A 219 25.98 -15.54 -12.51
N VAL A 220 25.73 -16.83 -12.74
CA VAL A 220 26.31 -17.91 -11.90
C VAL A 220 27.75 -18.21 -12.33
N HIS A 221 28.69 -18.15 -11.38
CA HIS A 221 30.08 -18.58 -11.56
C HIS A 221 30.45 -19.65 -10.54
N MET A 222 31.05 -20.73 -11.02
CA MET A 222 31.54 -21.83 -10.19
C MET A 222 33.07 -21.82 -10.18
N MET A 223 33.65 -21.84 -8.98
CA MET A 223 35.08 -21.84 -8.75
C MET A 223 35.47 -23.10 -7.97
N ARG A 224 36.28 -23.96 -8.58
CA ARG A 224 36.77 -25.17 -7.93
C ARG A 224 37.90 -24.86 -6.94
N LEU A 225 37.77 -25.33 -5.70
CA LEU A 225 38.83 -25.23 -4.68
C LEU A 225 39.87 -26.34 -4.88
N LEU A 226 41.06 -26.14 -4.32
CA LEU A 226 42.14 -27.15 -4.37
C LEU A 226 41.65 -28.49 -3.78
N ALA A 227 42.02 -29.58 -4.46
CA ALA A 227 41.74 -30.94 -4.00
C ALA A 227 42.23 -31.14 -2.55
N GLN A 228 41.44 -31.86 -1.73
CA GLN A 228 41.67 -32.09 -0.29
C GLN A 228 41.33 -30.92 0.67
N SER A 229 40.42 -30.02 0.30
CA SER A 229 39.87 -29.01 1.24
C SER A 229 38.37 -29.23 1.49
N TRP A 230 37.92 -29.04 2.74
CA TRP A 230 36.52 -29.19 3.15
C TRP A 230 36.01 -27.92 3.87
N PRO A 231 35.58 -26.91 3.12
CA PRO A 231 35.15 -25.60 3.64
C PRO A 231 33.79 -25.63 4.36
N PHE A 232 33.76 -25.37 5.66
CA PHE A 232 32.53 -25.52 6.46
C PHE A 232 31.78 -24.21 6.77
N ARG A 233 32.50 -23.13 7.10
CA ARG A 233 31.96 -21.78 7.25
C ARG A 233 32.85 -20.79 6.54
N MET A 234 32.24 -19.76 5.95
CA MET A 234 32.99 -18.77 5.19
C MET A 234 32.57 -17.33 5.47
N SER A 235 33.51 -16.43 5.22
CA SER A 235 33.31 -14.99 5.28
C SER A 235 34.17 -14.33 4.21
N LEU A 236 33.61 -13.34 3.52
CA LEU A 236 34.33 -12.56 2.51
C LEU A 236 34.85 -11.25 3.09
N PHE A 237 35.98 -10.79 2.55
CA PHE A 237 36.46 -9.43 2.75
C PHE A 237 37.39 -9.03 1.60
N ALA A 238 37.09 -7.89 0.97
CA ALA A 238 37.75 -7.42 -0.25
C ALA A 238 37.81 -8.56 -1.30
N ASP A 239 38.98 -8.84 -1.87
CA ASP A 239 39.12 -9.86 -2.93
C ASP A 239 39.34 -11.29 -2.40
N HIS A 240 39.10 -11.54 -1.11
CA HIS A 240 39.47 -12.80 -0.46
C HIS A 240 38.30 -13.48 0.27
N ILE A 241 38.27 -14.81 0.20
CA ILE A 241 37.41 -15.68 0.97
C ILE A 241 38.22 -16.27 2.12
N TYR A 242 37.71 -16.15 3.34
CA TYR A 242 38.23 -16.80 4.54
C TYR A 242 37.28 -17.91 4.93
N TYR A 243 37.79 -19.13 5.07
CA TYR A 243 36.96 -20.28 5.40
C TYR A 243 37.63 -21.22 6.40
N THR A 244 36.83 -21.87 7.23
CA THR A 244 37.27 -22.96 8.10
C THR A 244 37.32 -24.25 7.30
N ASP A 245 38.48 -24.91 7.31
CA ASP A 245 38.66 -26.20 6.62
C ASP A 245 38.64 -27.33 7.65
N LEU A 246 37.63 -28.20 7.59
CA LEU A 246 37.45 -29.29 8.55
C LEU A 246 38.51 -30.40 8.38
N LYS A 247 38.99 -30.63 7.14
CA LYS A 247 40.02 -31.65 6.87
C LYS A 247 41.36 -31.23 7.46
N SER A 248 41.76 -29.97 7.27
CA SER A 248 43.03 -29.46 7.80
C SER A 248 42.95 -28.87 9.21
N ARG A 249 41.73 -28.63 9.74
CA ARG A 249 41.46 -27.94 11.02
C ARG A 249 42.16 -26.58 11.13
N THR A 250 42.22 -25.86 10.02
CA THR A 250 42.81 -24.52 9.94
C THR A 250 41.84 -23.53 9.32
N ILE A 251 42.13 -22.24 9.47
CA ILE A 251 41.46 -21.19 8.71
C ILE A 251 42.31 -20.92 7.47
N ARG A 252 41.70 -20.99 6.28
CA ARG A 252 42.36 -20.75 5.00
C ARG A 252 41.82 -19.48 4.35
N ARG A 253 42.70 -18.78 3.63
CA ARG A 253 42.38 -17.58 2.86
C ARG A 253 42.71 -17.82 1.40
N THR A 254 41.77 -17.57 0.49
CA THR A 254 41.97 -17.69 -0.96
C THR A 254 41.38 -16.49 -1.70
N HIS A 255 41.76 -16.27 -2.96
CA HIS A 255 41.20 -15.21 -3.79
C HIS A 255 39.79 -15.56 -4.32
N LYS A 256 38.83 -14.64 -4.20
CA LYS A 256 37.39 -14.93 -4.38
C LYS A 256 36.95 -15.35 -5.79
N TYR A 257 37.68 -14.94 -6.83
CA TYR A 257 37.36 -15.28 -8.22
C TYR A 257 38.22 -16.40 -8.83
N THR A 258 39.41 -16.63 -8.28
CA THR A 258 40.40 -17.53 -8.91
C THR A 258 40.67 -18.76 -8.07
N GLY A 259 40.42 -18.72 -6.77
CA GLY A 259 40.65 -19.84 -5.85
C GLY A 259 42.14 -20.12 -5.62
N ARG A 260 43.02 -19.27 -6.15
CA ARG A 260 44.48 -19.37 -6.07
C ARG A 260 45.03 -18.54 -4.91
N ASN A 261 46.31 -18.75 -4.59
CA ASN A 261 47.03 -18.09 -3.49
C ASN A 261 46.47 -18.44 -2.09
N VAL A 262 46.25 -19.73 -1.85
CA VAL A 262 45.76 -20.22 -0.55
C VAL A 262 46.81 -20.00 0.54
N VAL A 263 46.45 -19.22 1.55
CA VAL A 263 47.27 -18.97 2.74
C VAL A 263 46.59 -19.60 3.95
N THR A 264 47.32 -20.44 4.68
CA THR A 264 46.84 -21.08 5.92
C THR A 264 47.22 -20.25 7.13
N LEU A 265 46.23 -19.89 7.95
CA LEU A 265 46.42 -19.24 9.25
C LEU A 265 46.70 -20.32 10.29
N ASN A 266 47.94 -20.37 10.78
CA ASN A 266 48.38 -21.39 11.74
C ASN A 266 47.86 -21.07 13.15
N LEU A 267 46.78 -21.75 13.52
CA LEU A 267 46.36 -21.86 14.92
C LEU A 267 47.20 -22.97 15.57
N LYS A 268 47.65 -22.79 16.82
CA LYS A 268 48.45 -23.82 17.52
C LYS A 268 47.73 -25.17 17.45
N PRO A 269 48.44 -26.29 17.25
CA PRO A 269 47.81 -27.60 17.11
C PRO A 269 47.21 -28.01 18.46
N SER A 270 45.89 -27.89 18.62
CA SER A 270 45.13 -28.65 19.61
C SER A 270 43.99 -29.41 18.93
N PHE A 271 43.55 -30.49 19.58
CA PHE A 271 42.54 -31.43 19.08
C PHE A 271 41.10 -30.86 19.09
N ASP A 272 40.96 -29.55 19.29
CA ASP A 272 39.66 -28.89 19.44
C ASP A 272 39.02 -28.53 18.10
N VAL A 273 37.69 -28.49 18.10
CA VAL A 273 36.86 -28.31 16.90
C VAL A 273 36.69 -26.82 16.61
N LEU A 274 36.93 -26.41 15.35
CA LEU A 274 36.60 -25.09 14.81
C LEU A 274 35.15 -25.11 14.32
N ALA A 275 34.32 -24.15 14.74
CA ALA A 275 32.90 -24.13 14.38
C ALA A 275 32.55 -23.03 13.36
N ASP A 276 32.86 -21.76 13.63
CA ASP A 276 32.49 -20.64 12.74
C ASP A 276 33.59 -19.57 12.67
N VAL A 277 33.64 -18.83 11.55
CA VAL A 277 34.60 -17.74 11.29
C VAL A 277 33.91 -16.55 10.61
N LYS A 278 34.16 -15.35 11.14
CA LYS A 278 33.69 -14.07 10.57
C LYS A 278 34.85 -13.08 10.50
N VAL A 279 34.99 -12.40 9.36
CA VAL A 279 35.91 -11.27 9.24
C VAL A 279 35.24 -10.04 9.82
N VAL A 280 35.89 -9.38 10.76
CA VAL A 280 35.40 -8.15 11.37
C VAL A 280 36.32 -7.00 11.00
N PHE A 281 35.74 -6.01 10.33
CA PHE A 281 36.35 -4.72 10.10
C PHE A 281 35.69 -3.69 11.03
N PRO A 282 36.47 -3.01 11.91
CA PRO A 282 35.94 -1.92 12.72
C PRO A 282 35.56 -0.76 11.80
N LEU A 283 34.27 -0.61 11.53
CA LEU A 283 33.73 0.62 10.99
C LEU A 283 33.66 1.61 12.14
N THR A 284 34.71 2.42 12.33
CA THR A 284 34.55 3.69 13.04
C THR A 284 34.42 4.78 12.01
N SER A 285 33.28 5.46 12.06
CA SER A 285 33.11 6.87 11.69
C SER A 285 34.18 7.42 10.73
N LEU A 286 33.88 7.46 9.44
CA LEU A 286 33.98 8.76 8.79
C LEU A 286 32.86 9.62 9.37
N THR A 287 33.08 10.13 10.59
CA THR A 287 32.67 11.50 10.82
C THR A 287 33.58 12.30 9.92
N ASP A 288 33.07 12.75 8.78
CA ASP A 288 32.97 14.19 8.73
C ASP A 288 31.52 14.56 9.05
N ARG A 289 31.37 15.60 9.86
CA ARG A 289 30.12 16.00 10.47
C ARG A 289 29.17 16.51 9.40
N THR A 290 28.36 15.64 8.79
CA THR A 290 27.02 15.97 8.24
C THR A 290 26.47 14.75 7.53
N GLY A 291 25.38 14.18 8.05
CA GLY A 291 24.64 13.13 7.37
C GLY A 291 23.79 13.69 6.22
N ALA A 292 23.96 13.10 5.03
CA ALA A 292 22.96 13.00 3.95
C ALA A 292 23.42 11.93 2.93
N PRO A 293 22.53 11.07 2.37
CA PRO A 293 22.89 10.09 1.34
C PRO A 293 22.86 10.70 -0.07
N LEU A 294 23.78 10.21 -0.91
CA LEU A 294 24.07 10.60 -2.30
C LEU A 294 22.95 10.25 -3.28
N THR A 295 22.57 11.22 -4.12
CA THR A 295 22.02 11.03 -5.47
C THR A 295 23.15 10.84 -6.48
N ALA A 296 22.96 9.93 -7.44
CA ALA A 296 23.93 9.62 -8.48
C ALA A 296 23.89 10.66 -9.62
N GLY A 297 25.04 11.27 -9.91
CA GLY A 297 25.36 11.88 -11.20
C GLY A 297 26.66 11.27 -11.70
N TYR A 298 26.62 10.58 -12.84
CA TYR A 298 27.80 9.98 -13.45
C TYR A 298 28.71 11.07 -14.05
N CYS A 299 29.92 11.19 -13.52
CA CYS A 299 31.10 11.49 -14.34
C CYS A 299 32.25 10.62 -13.81
N ARG A 300 32.77 9.72 -14.64
CA ARG A 300 33.83 8.80 -14.25
C ARG A 300 35.18 9.45 -14.55
N SER A 301 35.84 10.01 -13.55
CA SER A 301 37.26 10.36 -13.63
C SER A 301 38.02 9.64 -12.52
N VAL A 302 38.76 8.60 -12.89
CA VAL A 302 39.84 8.04 -12.07
C VAL A 302 41.15 8.59 -12.62
N CYS A 303 41.85 9.42 -11.85
CA CYS A 303 43.25 9.76 -12.11
C CYS A 303 44.14 8.97 -11.15
N VAL A 304 45.01 8.11 -11.68
CA VAL A 304 46.25 7.70 -11.01
C VAL A 304 47.31 8.72 -11.41
N ARG A 305 48.05 9.28 -10.45
CA ARG A 305 49.03 10.36 -10.66
C ARG A 305 50.04 9.99 -11.75
N ASP A 306 50.06 10.72 -12.87
CA ASP A 306 51.06 11.75 -13.17
C ASP A 306 50.48 12.70 -14.24
N GLY A 307 50.87 13.98 -14.23
CA GLY A 307 50.11 15.10 -14.82
C GLY A 307 49.84 15.09 -16.33
N ASP A 308 48.55 15.14 -16.70
CA ASP A 308 47.92 16.07 -17.66
C ASP A 308 46.41 15.76 -17.74
N GLN A 309 45.55 16.78 -17.64
CA GLN A 309 44.09 16.64 -17.62
C GLN A 309 43.50 16.60 -19.04
N GLN A 310 42.97 15.45 -19.47
CA GLN A 310 42.14 15.36 -20.67
C GLN A 310 40.89 14.49 -20.43
N CYS A 311 39.71 15.06 -20.65
CA CYS A 311 38.40 14.41 -20.48
C CYS A 311 37.94 13.68 -21.76
N TRP A 312 37.27 12.54 -21.59
CA TRP A 312 36.72 11.71 -22.66
C TRP A 312 35.24 11.43 -22.35
N CYS A 313 34.36 11.52 -23.35
CA CYS A 313 32.93 11.23 -23.19
C CYS A 313 32.59 9.78 -23.57
N ALA A 314 31.52 9.26 -22.97
CA ALA A 314 30.93 7.98 -23.36
C ALA A 314 30.28 8.09 -24.76
N GLU A 315 30.15 6.97 -25.47
CA GLU A 315 29.39 6.92 -26.73
C GLU A 315 27.97 7.47 -26.54
N GLY A 316 27.46 8.21 -27.54
CA GLY A 316 26.19 8.95 -27.44
C GLY A 316 26.31 10.34 -26.80
N PHE A 317 27.50 10.73 -26.33
CA PHE A 317 27.76 12.06 -25.77
C PHE A 317 28.99 12.71 -26.41
N ALA A 318 28.88 13.99 -26.77
CA ALA A 318 29.96 14.77 -27.35
C ALA A 318 30.58 15.71 -26.30
N LEU A 319 31.90 15.90 -26.37
CA LEU A 319 32.57 16.90 -25.53
C LEU A 319 32.12 18.31 -25.92
N THR A 320 31.74 19.08 -24.91
CA THR A 320 31.54 20.52 -25.00
C THR A 320 32.80 21.22 -25.53
N LYS A 321 32.62 22.32 -26.26
CA LYS A 321 33.73 23.07 -26.91
C LYS A 321 34.84 23.53 -25.96
N ASN A 322 34.57 23.60 -24.66
CA ASN A 322 35.54 23.97 -23.63
C ASN A 322 36.28 22.78 -23.00
N GLY A 323 35.98 21.54 -23.39
CA GLY A 323 36.72 20.34 -22.96
C GLY A 323 36.36 19.81 -21.56
N THR A 324 35.32 20.35 -20.91
CA THR A 324 35.05 20.13 -19.48
C THR A 324 33.81 19.29 -19.16
N ALA A 325 32.88 19.12 -20.11
CA ALA A 325 31.62 18.40 -19.89
C ALA A 325 31.16 17.64 -21.15
N CYS A 326 30.33 16.61 -20.96
CA CYS A 326 29.77 15.78 -22.02
C CYS A 326 28.28 16.11 -22.22
N GLU A 327 27.88 16.44 -23.44
CA GLU A 327 26.49 16.73 -23.82
C GLU A 327 25.91 15.60 -24.67
N ASP A 328 24.62 15.35 -24.50
CA ASP A 328 23.88 14.32 -25.25
C ASP A 328 23.85 14.61 -26.75
N VAL A 329 24.14 13.60 -27.58
CA VAL A 329 24.05 13.70 -29.03
C VAL A 329 22.62 13.39 -29.43
N ASN A 330 21.87 14.37 -29.93
CA ASN A 330 20.53 14.11 -30.43
C ASN A 330 20.58 13.45 -31.81
N GLU A 331 20.49 12.12 -31.88
CA GLU A 331 20.57 11.39 -33.14
C GLU A 331 19.30 11.50 -33.99
N CYS A 332 18.13 11.74 -33.39
CA CYS A 332 16.87 11.96 -34.13
C CYS A 332 16.82 13.29 -34.88
N ALA A 333 17.71 14.24 -34.54
CA ALA A 333 17.83 15.51 -35.27
C ALA A 333 18.46 15.35 -36.66
N PHE A 334 19.13 14.22 -36.92
CA PHE A 334 19.75 13.90 -38.21
C PHE A 334 19.02 12.72 -38.85
N TRP A 335 18.54 12.88 -40.08
CA TRP A 335 17.80 11.84 -40.85
C TRP A 335 18.65 10.62 -41.28
N ASN A 336 19.64 10.23 -40.46
CA ASN A 336 20.54 9.09 -40.67
C ASN A 336 20.48 8.05 -39.52
N HIS A 337 19.54 8.19 -38.58
CA HIS A 337 19.34 7.30 -37.42
C HIS A 337 18.78 5.90 -37.79
N GLY A 338 18.41 5.64 -39.05
CA GLY A 338 18.01 4.31 -39.50
C GLY A 338 16.65 3.80 -38.98
N CYS A 339 15.81 4.67 -38.43
CA CYS A 339 14.41 4.34 -38.14
C CYS A 339 13.55 4.55 -39.39
N THR A 340 12.57 3.67 -39.59
CA THR A 340 11.72 3.69 -40.80
C THR A 340 10.56 4.69 -40.75
N LEU A 341 9.83 4.82 -39.62
CA LEU A 341 8.66 5.70 -39.52
C LEU A 341 8.73 6.75 -38.41
N GLY A 342 9.34 6.46 -37.25
CA GLY A 342 9.44 7.40 -36.12
C GLY A 342 10.71 7.23 -35.30
N CYS A 343 11.19 8.32 -34.68
CA CYS A 343 12.40 8.38 -33.84
C CYS A 343 12.16 9.28 -32.63
N TYR A 344 12.61 8.85 -31.46
CA TYR A 344 12.56 9.59 -30.21
C TYR A 344 13.93 9.58 -29.52
N ASN A 345 14.45 10.77 -29.17
CA ASN A 345 15.79 10.92 -28.60
C ASN A 345 15.77 10.69 -27.08
N ILE A 346 16.77 9.99 -26.55
CA ILE A 346 16.98 9.77 -25.11
C ILE A 346 18.42 10.13 -24.73
N PRO A 347 18.71 10.52 -23.48
CA PRO A 347 20.07 10.88 -23.10
C PRO A 347 21.08 9.73 -23.33
N GLY A 348 21.96 9.91 -24.30
CA GLY A 348 23.00 9.00 -24.76
C GLY A 348 22.63 8.08 -25.92
N SER A 349 21.41 8.17 -26.48
CA SER A 349 20.93 7.28 -27.55
C SER A 349 19.58 7.73 -28.17
N TYR A 350 18.99 6.91 -29.04
CA TYR A 350 17.65 7.13 -29.60
C TYR A 350 16.87 5.82 -29.72
N VAL A 351 15.54 5.92 -29.77
CA VAL A 351 14.63 4.78 -29.98
C VAL A 351 13.68 5.03 -31.16
N CYS A 352 13.42 4.02 -31.97
CA CYS A 352 12.48 4.13 -33.09
C CYS A 352 11.03 3.86 -32.63
N THR A 353 10.06 4.54 -33.21
CA THR A 353 8.62 4.42 -32.90
C THR A 353 7.79 4.24 -34.16
N CYS A 354 6.61 3.61 -34.05
CA CYS A 354 5.71 3.35 -35.18
C CYS A 354 4.32 3.99 -34.97
N PRO A 355 3.70 4.57 -36.02
CA PRO A 355 2.35 5.10 -35.96
C PRO A 355 1.27 4.00 -35.91
N GLN A 356 0.05 4.39 -35.55
CA GLN A 356 -1.08 3.48 -35.35
C GLN A 356 -1.34 2.60 -36.60
N GLY A 357 -1.44 1.29 -36.40
CA GLY A 357 -1.54 0.30 -37.49
C GLY A 357 -0.23 -0.39 -37.87
N PHE A 358 0.91 0.02 -37.28
CA PHE A 358 2.24 -0.56 -37.53
C PHE A 358 2.93 -0.98 -36.23
N ALA A 359 3.72 -2.05 -36.24
CA ALA A 359 4.54 -2.52 -35.11
C ALA A 359 6.04 -2.52 -35.44
N LEU A 360 6.85 -2.17 -34.45
CA LEU A 360 8.31 -2.14 -34.56
C LEU A 360 8.88 -3.57 -34.50
N LEU A 361 9.68 -3.94 -35.48
CA LEU A 361 10.29 -5.26 -35.60
C LEU A 361 11.44 -5.45 -34.59
N PRO A 362 11.89 -6.71 -34.37
CA PRO A 362 12.96 -7.05 -33.41
C PRO A 362 14.32 -6.40 -33.71
N ASP A 363 14.49 -5.84 -34.92
CA ASP A 363 15.65 -5.04 -35.30
C ASP A 363 15.66 -3.64 -34.67
N MET A 364 14.59 -3.28 -33.95
CA MET A 364 14.37 -2.01 -33.26
C MET A 364 14.42 -0.78 -34.18
N LYS A 365 14.22 -0.98 -35.49
CA LYS A 365 14.38 0.07 -36.51
C LYS A 365 13.27 0.10 -37.56
N THR A 366 12.68 -1.05 -37.87
CA THR A 366 11.74 -1.21 -38.99
C THR A 366 10.29 -1.35 -38.50
N CYS A 367 9.36 -0.54 -39.01
CA CYS A 367 7.94 -0.59 -38.69
C CYS A 367 7.16 -1.33 -39.79
N HIS A 368 6.29 -2.27 -39.40
CA HIS A 368 5.51 -3.08 -40.34
C HIS A 368 4.01 -3.09 -40.04
N GLU A 369 3.16 -3.09 -41.07
CA GLU A 369 1.71 -2.97 -40.96
C GLU A 369 1.08 -4.23 -40.35
N LEU A 370 0.08 -4.04 -39.47
CA LEU A 370 -0.63 -5.08 -38.73
C LEU A 370 -1.85 -5.57 -39.51
N LEU A 371 -1.87 -6.86 -39.91
CA LEU A 371 -3.06 -7.55 -40.44
C LEU A 371 -3.64 -8.52 -39.38
N PRO A 372 -4.97 -8.56 -39.16
CA PRO A 372 -5.60 -9.40 -38.13
C PRO A 372 -5.60 -10.89 -38.49
N CYS A 373 -5.31 -11.75 -37.50
CA CYS A 373 -5.31 -13.21 -37.65
C CYS A 373 -6.74 -13.79 -37.71
N LEU A 374 -6.98 -14.76 -38.60
CA LEU A 374 -8.22 -15.55 -38.65
C LEU A 374 -8.30 -16.46 -37.42
N SER A 375 -9.38 -16.28 -36.66
CA SER A 375 -9.68 -16.86 -35.35
C SER A 375 -9.79 -18.38 -35.36
N ASP A 376 -8.98 -19.04 -34.53
CA ASP A 376 -9.26 -20.27 -33.72
C ASP A 376 -7.98 -21.01 -33.24
N LEU A 377 -6.78 -20.46 -33.47
CA LEU A 377 -5.50 -21.12 -33.13
C LEU A 377 -4.49 -20.27 -32.33
N THR A 378 -4.88 -19.15 -31.72
CA THR A 378 -3.96 -18.31 -30.92
C THR A 378 -4.54 -17.93 -29.56
N SER A 379 -3.72 -17.98 -28.51
CA SER A 379 -4.10 -17.84 -27.08
C SER A 379 -3.62 -16.50 -26.49
N CYS A 380 -3.76 -15.41 -27.25
CA CYS A 380 -3.44 -14.05 -26.80
C CYS A 380 -4.61 -13.45 -26.02
N SER A 381 -4.32 -12.66 -24.99
CA SER A 381 -5.36 -11.96 -24.20
C SER A 381 -5.96 -10.73 -24.90
N HIS A 382 -5.22 -10.09 -25.83
CA HIS A 382 -5.63 -8.88 -26.52
C HIS A 382 -5.34 -8.93 -28.04
N TYR A 383 -4.22 -8.40 -28.53
CA TYR A 383 -3.88 -8.36 -29.97
C TYR A 383 -2.92 -9.49 -30.37
N CYS A 384 -2.93 -9.88 -31.65
CA CYS A 384 -2.15 -11.01 -32.20
C CYS A 384 -1.62 -10.71 -33.61
N MET A 385 -0.37 -11.08 -33.89
CA MET A 385 0.30 -11.04 -35.19
C MET A 385 0.76 -12.44 -35.62
N GLN A 386 0.68 -12.79 -36.90
CA GLN A 386 1.16 -14.07 -37.42
C GLN A 386 2.48 -13.88 -38.18
N THR A 387 3.55 -14.53 -37.72
CA THR A 387 4.88 -14.55 -38.37
C THR A 387 5.18 -15.94 -38.93
N GLU A 388 6.21 -16.06 -39.78
CA GLU A 388 6.67 -17.37 -40.32
C GLU A 388 7.12 -18.35 -39.22
N GLU A 389 7.40 -17.86 -38.00
CA GLU A 389 7.78 -18.65 -36.83
C GLU A 389 6.62 -18.87 -35.82
N GLY A 390 5.44 -18.28 -36.04
CA GLY A 390 4.26 -18.47 -35.18
C GLY A 390 3.52 -17.18 -34.82
N ALA A 391 2.53 -17.26 -33.93
CA ALA A 391 1.72 -16.11 -33.52
C ALA A 391 2.30 -15.36 -32.31
N VAL A 392 2.43 -14.03 -32.42
CA VAL A 392 3.00 -13.11 -31.42
C VAL A 392 1.90 -12.19 -30.86
N CYS A 393 1.79 -12.04 -29.55
CA CYS A 393 0.74 -11.24 -28.89
C CYS A 393 1.19 -9.80 -28.55
N SER A 394 0.27 -8.83 -28.52
CA SER A 394 0.52 -7.44 -28.07
C SER A 394 -0.64 -6.86 -27.22
N CYS A 395 -0.35 -5.81 -26.44
CA CYS A 395 -1.24 -5.23 -25.41
C CYS A 395 -1.69 -3.78 -25.72
N PRO A 396 -2.85 -3.34 -25.22
CA PRO A 396 -3.35 -1.96 -25.37
C PRO A 396 -2.59 -0.94 -24.51
N GLU A 397 -2.73 0.35 -24.85
CA GLU A 397 -2.09 1.46 -24.13
C GLU A 397 -2.41 1.43 -22.61
N GLY A 398 -1.39 1.65 -21.78
CA GLY A 398 -1.51 1.56 -20.31
C GLY A 398 -1.43 0.14 -19.72
N SER A 399 -1.13 -0.87 -20.56
CA SER A 399 -0.90 -2.26 -20.12
C SER A 399 0.34 -2.88 -20.76
N MET A 400 0.98 -3.83 -20.07
CA MET A 400 2.21 -4.51 -20.48
C MET A 400 2.01 -6.01 -20.63
N LEU A 401 2.63 -6.62 -21.65
CA LEU A 401 2.57 -8.06 -21.88
C LEU A 401 3.29 -8.80 -20.75
N ALA A 402 2.57 -9.71 -20.10
CA ALA A 402 3.04 -10.53 -19.02
C ALA A 402 4.11 -11.54 -19.51
N PRO A 403 4.89 -12.13 -18.60
CA PRO A 403 6.01 -13.02 -18.94
C PRO A 403 5.62 -14.30 -19.70
N ASP A 404 4.33 -14.61 -19.77
CA ASP A 404 3.77 -15.73 -20.53
C ASP A 404 3.70 -15.44 -22.05
N GLY A 405 4.03 -14.22 -22.47
CA GLY A 405 3.98 -13.77 -23.86
C GLY A 405 2.56 -13.69 -24.43
N ARG A 406 1.52 -13.72 -23.56
CA ARG A 406 0.12 -13.89 -23.95
C ARG A 406 -0.84 -12.97 -23.19
N THR A 407 -0.67 -12.78 -21.89
CA THR A 407 -1.57 -11.96 -21.04
C THR A 407 -1.06 -10.52 -20.86
N CYS A 408 -1.93 -9.57 -20.52
CA CYS A 408 -1.55 -8.15 -20.31
C CYS A 408 -1.82 -7.71 -18.86
N THR A 409 -0.97 -6.83 -18.29
CA THR A 409 -1.04 -6.30 -16.90
C THR A 409 -0.88 -4.77 -16.85
N GLY A 410 -1.74 -4.05 -16.12
CA GLY A 410 -1.79 -2.58 -16.00
C GLY A 410 -3.17 -2.08 -15.52
N CYS A 411 -3.40 -0.77 -15.36
CA CYS A 411 -4.74 -0.32 -14.91
C CYS A 411 -5.86 -0.63 -15.93
N THR A 412 -5.52 -0.77 -17.21
CA THR A 412 -6.46 -1.12 -18.29
C THR A 412 -6.59 -2.63 -18.52
N SER A 413 -5.86 -3.47 -17.78
CA SER A 413 -5.98 -4.93 -17.88
C SER A 413 -7.09 -5.51 -17.01
N LEU A 414 -7.47 -6.76 -17.31
CA LEU A 414 -8.57 -7.49 -16.65
C LEU A 414 -8.42 -7.66 -15.12
N ASP A 415 -7.20 -7.52 -14.60
CA ASP A 415 -6.82 -7.62 -13.19
C ASP A 415 -6.66 -6.24 -12.50
N ASN A 416 -6.99 -5.13 -13.18
CA ASN A 416 -6.91 -3.76 -12.65
C ASN A 416 -5.53 -3.42 -12.06
N GLY A 417 -4.45 -3.88 -12.71
CA GLY A 417 -3.08 -3.70 -12.22
C GLY A 417 -2.76 -4.47 -10.92
N GLY A 418 -3.63 -5.39 -10.52
CA GLY A 418 -3.61 -6.07 -9.23
C GLY A 418 -4.21 -5.26 -8.08
N CYS A 419 -4.75 -4.06 -8.33
CA CYS A 419 -5.46 -3.27 -7.34
C CYS A 419 -6.85 -3.86 -7.05
N SER A 420 -7.24 -3.88 -5.78
CA SER A 420 -8.57 -4.34 -5.33
C SER A 420 -9.69 -3.38 -5.71
N GLN A 421 -9.43 -2.07 -5.59
CA GLN A 421 -10.40 -1.01 -5.82
C GLN A 421 -9.90 0.00 -6.87
N ILE A 422 -9.11 1.00 -6.47
CA ILE A 422 -8.71 2.11 -7.34
C ILE A 422 -7.29 1.84 -7.88
N CYS A 423 -7.08 2.02 -9.18
CA CYS A 423 -5.78 1.96 -9.85
C CYS A 423 -5.48 3.31 -10.51
N THR A 424 -4.41 3.98 -10.10
CA THR A 424 -3.99 5.28 -10.64
C THR A 424 -2.69 5.15 -11.42
N LEU A 425 -2.68 5.65 -12.65
CA LEU A 425 -1.49 5.66 -13.51
C LEU A 425 -0.56 6.82 -13.15
N GLN A 426 0.70 6.52 -12.82
CA GLN A 426 1.75 7.53 -12.64
C GLN A 426 2.66 7.64 -13.86
N SER A 427 2.81 6.57 -14.64
CA SER A 427 3.54 6.54 -15.91
C SER A 427 3.04 5.38 -16.79
N PRO A 428 3.45 5.28 -18.08
CA PRO A 428 3.05 4.18 -18.96
C PRO A 428 3.41 2.77 -18.47
N THR A 429 4.32 2.67 -17.48
CA THR A 429 4.82 1.41 -16.92
C THR A 429 4.63 1.29 -15.40
N LYS A 430 4.08 2.32 -14.73
CA LYS A 430 3.92 2.36 -13.27
C LYS A 430 2.54 2.88 -12.86
N TRP A 431 1.90 2.16 -11.95
CA TRP A 431 0.62 2.53 -11.34
C TRP A 431 0.64 2.27 -9.83
N GLU A 432 -0.27 2.92 -9.11
CA GLU A 432 -0.44 2.84 -7.65
C GLU A 432 -1.90 2.54 -7.31
N CYS A 433 -2.13 1.76 -6.24
CA CYS A 433 -3.47 1.40 -5.80
C CYS A 433 -3.94 2.29 -4.65
N ASP A 434 -5.21 2.63 -4.65
CA ASP A 434 -5.87 3.38 -3.58
C ASP A 434 -7.22 2.73 -3.22
N CYS A 435 -7.80 3.14 -2.08
CA CYS A 435 -9.03 2.59 -1.53
C CYS A 435 -10.15 3.62 -1.44
N PHE A 436 -11.39 3.15 -1.56
CA PHE A 436 -12.58 3.96 -1.34
C PHE A 436 -12.73 4.34 0.15
N PRO A 437 -13.41 5.46 0.46
CA PRO A 437 -13.67 5.86 1.84
C PRO A 437 -14.33 4.75 2.66
N GLY A 438 -13.83 4.53 3.88
CA GLY A 438 -14.24 3.42 4.74
C GLY A 438 -13.41 2.14 4.55
N TYR A 439 -12.52 2.09 3.57
CA TYR A 439 -11.54 1.01 3.38
C TYR A 439 -10.13 1.51 3.66
N LEU A 440 -9.28 0.63 4.20
CA LEU A 440 -7.85 0.89 4.40
C LEU A 440 -7.03 0.01 3.47
N LEU A 441 -6.08 0.64 2.79
CA LEU A 441 -5.10 -0.06 1.97
C LEU A 441 -4.27 -0.97 2.87
N ASP A 442 -4.34 -2.26 2.58
CA ASP A 442 -3.62 -3.28 3.29
C ASP A 442 -2.11 -3.14 3.02
N ARG A 443 -1.28 -3.80 3.82
CA ARG A 443 0.18 -3.64 3.78
C ARG A 443 0.81 -4.03 2.46
N ASP A 444 0.08 -4.75 1.63
CA ASP A 444 0.49 -5.14 0.28
C ASP A 444 0.32 -4.04 -0.77
N ALA A 445 -0.18 -2.86 -0.36
CA ALA A 445 -0.43 -1.70 -1.21
C ALA A 445 -1.31 -2.01 -2.42
N LYS A 446 -2.16 -3.05 -2.32
CA LYS A 446 -3.01 -3.52 -3.41
C LYS A 446 -4.41 -3.91 -2.95
N HIS A 447 -4.55 -4.54 -1.78
CA HIS A 447 -5.85 -4.97 -1.26
C HIS A 447 -6.43 -3.92 -0.31
N CYS A 448 -7.74 -3.79 -0.30
CA CYS A 448 -8.47 -2.80 0.51
C CYS A 448 -9.38 -3.53 1.49
N SER A 449 -9.17 -3.31 2.78
CA SER A 449 -9.93 -3.95 3.86
C SER A 449 -10.93 -2.99 4.49
N ALA A 450 -12.13 -3.46 4.79
CA ALA A 450 -13.19 -2.66 5.37
C ALA A 450 -12.88 -2.22 6.81
N VAL A 451 -13.07 -0.93 7.11
CA VAL A 451 -13.02 -0.40 8.48
C VAL A 451 -14.38 -0.53 9.12
N GLY A 452 -14.43 -1.10 10.34
CA GLY A 452 -15.67 -1.17 11.10
C GLY A 452 -15.77 -2.44 11.96
N PRO A 453 -17.01 -2.87 12.27
CA PRO A 453 -17.24 -4.13 12.99
C PRO A 453 -16.81 -5.33 12.13
N GLN A 454 -16.47 -6.45 12.78
CA GLN A 454 -16.06 -7.65 12.06
C GLN A 454 -17.18 -8.14 11.12
N PRO A 455 -16.92 -8.30 9.81
CA PRO A 455 -17.93 -8.76 8.87
C PRO A 455 -18.22 -10.25 9.04
N TYR A 456 -19.48 -10.62 8.79
CA TYR A 456 -19.93 -12.01 8.86
C TYR A 456 -21.00 -12.33 7.82
N LEU A 457 -21.19 -13.62 7.58
CA LEU A 457 -22.18 -14.15 6.64
C LEU A 457 -23.42 -14.58 7.41
N LEU A 458 -24.58 -14.17 6.90
CA LEU A 458 -25.87 -14.78 7.23
C LEU A 458 -26.30 -15.68 6.10
N PHE A 459 -26.70 -16.90 6.42
CA PHE A 459 -27.25 -17.80 5.42
C PHE A 459 -28.41 -18.61 5.97
N ALA A 460 -29.37 -18.86 5.08
CA ALA A 460 -30.49 -19.75 5.34
C ALA A 460 -30.07 -21.20 5.07
N ASN A 461 -30.37 -22.07 6.02
CA ASN A 461 -30.24 -23.51 5.89
C ASN A 461 -31.66 -24.12 5.88
N ILE A 462 -31.79 -25.43 5.61
CA ILE A 462 -33.11 -26.05 5.42
C ILE A 462 -34.08 -25.91 6.61
N HIS A 463 -33.58 -25.78 7.85
CA HIS A 463 -34.38 -25.72 9.08
C HIS A 463 -34.08 -24.52 9.99
N ASP A 464 -33.03 -23.76 9.70
CA ASP A 464 -32.54 -22.68 10.55
C ASP A 464 -31.81 -21.60 9.75
N ILE A 465 -31.68 -20.41 10.34
CA ILE A 465 -30.84 -19.32 9.81
C ILE A 465 -29.61 -19.24 10.71
N ARG A 466 -28.42 -19.21 10.09
CA ARG A 466 -27.13 -19.25 10.80
C ARG A 466 -26.27 -18.05 10.46
N ARG A 467 -25.35 -17.72 11.36
CA ARG A 467 -24.25 -16.78 11.11
C ARG A 467 -22.89 -17.45 11.24
N ILE A 468 -21.92 -16.97 10.47
CA ILE A 468 -20.53 -17.46 10.46
C ILE A 468 -19.58 -16.32 10.04
N HIS A 469 -18.43 -16.20 10.71
CA HIS A 469 -17.39 -15.25 10.29
C HIS A 469 -16.68 -15.70 9.01
N PHE A 470 -15.99 -14.77 8.33
CA PHE A 470 -15.22 -15.08 7.12
C PHE A 470 -14.12 -16.12 7.35
N ASP A 471 -13.53 -16.18 8.55
CA ASP A 471 -12.51 -17.17 8.92
C ASP A 471 -13.10 -18.56 9.24
N GLY A 472 -14.43 -18.71 9.20
CA GLY A 472 -15.15 -19.92 9.60
C GLY A 472 -15.34 -20.07 11.12
N THR A 473 -14.99 -19.04 11.89
CA THR A 473 -15.24 -18.97 13.34
C THR A 473 -16.66 -18.48 13.63
N LEU A 474 -17.10 -18.57 14.90
CA LEU A 474 -18.44 -18.14 15.36
C LEU A 474 -19.60 -18.76 14.55
N TYR A 475 -19.57 -20.08 14.37
CA TYR A 475 -20.64 -20.82 13.71
C TYR A 475 -21.82 -21.06 14.64
N GLU A 476 -22.88 -20.24 14.54
CA GLU A 476 -24.03 -20.32 15.43
C GLU A 476 -25.38 -20.23 14.71
N THR A 477 -26.40 -20.84 15.33
CA THR A 477 -27.79 -20.75 14.88
C THR A 477 -28.43 -19.50 15.47
N LEU A 478 -28.92 -18.62 14.60
CA LEU A 478 -29.58 -17.37 14.99
C LEU A 478 -31.07 -17.56 15.23
N LEU A 479 -31.75 -18.25 14.30
CA LEU A 479 -33.17 -18.56 14.42
C LEU A 479 -33.39 -20.06 14.22
N ASP A 480 -33.86 -20.75 15.26
CA ASP A 480 -34.28 -22.15 15.21
C ASP A 480 -35.74 -22.28 14.74
N LYS A 481 -36.12 -23.49 14.28
CA LYS A 481 -37.50 -23.86 13.93
C LYS A 481 -38.12 -23.09 12.76
N GLN A 482 -37.40 -23.01 11.63
CA GLN A 482 -38.03 -22.52 10.39
C GLN A 482 -39.02 -23.55 9.85
N VAL A 483 -40.25 -23.10 9.57
CA VAL A 483 -41.28 -23.93 8.95
C VAL A 483 -41.12 -23.84 7.43
N GLY A 484 -40.67 -24.94 6.83
CA GLY A 484 -40.32 -24.99 5.42
C GLY A 484 -38.95 -24.38 5.11
N ARG A 485 -38.62 -24.28 3.82
CA ARG A 485 -37.34 -23.70 3.38
C ARG A 485 -37.44 -22.18 3.33
N VAL A 486 -36.38 -21.51 3.78
CA VAL A 486 -36.16 -20.09 3.52
C VAL A 486 -35.32 -19.98 2.25
N LEU A 487 -35.87 -19.41 1.18
CA LEU A 487 -35.17 -19.25 -0.10
C LEU A 487 -34.66 -17.83 -0.33
N ALA A 488 -35.24 -16.86 0.38
CA ALA A 488 -34.90 -15.45 0.26
C ALA A 488 -34.62 -14.86 1.65
N LEU A 489 -33.48 -14.18 1.77
CA LEU A 489 -32.97 -13.55 2.98
C LEU A 489 -32.29 -12.24 2.58
N ASP A 490 -32.53 -11.16 3.31
CA ASP A 490 -31.76 -9.92 3.22
C ASP A 490 -31.73 -9.22 4.60
N TYR A 491 -30.83 -8.26 4.79
CA TYR A 491 -30.69 -7.52 6.04
C TYR A 491 -30.84 -6.01 5.82
N ASP A 492 -31.36 -5.35 6.85
CA ASP A 492 -31.46 -3.90 6.92
C ASP A 492 -30.39 -3.33 7.86
N PRO A 493 -29.41 -2.56 7.35
CA PRO A 493 -28.37 -1.92 8.16
C PRO A 493 -28.90 -0.80 9.05
N VAL A 494 -30.06 -0.21 8.74
CA VAL A 494 -30.61 0.95 9.48
C VAL A 494 -31.33 0.51 10.75
N GLU A 495 -32.28 -0.42 10.66
CA GLU A 495 -33.00 -0.95 11.84
C GLU A 495 -32.30 -2.16 12.49
N SER A 496 -31.22 -2.68 11.89
CA SER A 496 -30.53 -3.89 12.38
C SER A 496 -31.46 -5.11 12.43
N LYS A 497 -32.28 -5.29 11.38
CA LYS A 497 -33.24 -6.39 11.23
C LYS A 497 -32.93 -7.28 10.02
N ILE A 498 -33.31 -8.55 10.12
CA ILE A 498 -33.26 -9.53 9.03
C ILE A 498 -34.67 -9.73 8.47
N TYR A 499 -34.77 -9.86 7.16
CA TYR A 499 -36.01 -10.11 6.43
C TYR A 499 -35.89 -11.43 5.68
N PHE A 500 -36.88 -12.29 5.81
CA PHE A 500 -36.83 -13.61 5.19
C PHE A 500 -38.22 -14.11 4.80
N ALA A 501 -38.27 -14.91 3.73
CA ALA A 501 -39.52 -15.44 3.20
C ALA A 501 -39.61 -16.95 3.35
N HIS A 502 -40.78 -17.41 3.82
CA HIS A 502 -41.08 -18.83 4.01
C HIS A 502 -41.81 -19.42 2.81
N THR A 503 -41.26 -20.52 2.27
CA THR A 503 -41.91 -21.26 1.19
C THR A 503 -43.16 -22.02 1.62
N ALA A 504 -43.18 -22.59 2.82
CA ALA A 504 -44.33 -23.38 3.29
C ALA A 504 -45.45 -22.50 3.88
N LEU A 505 -45.07 -21.44 4.62
CA LEU A 505 -46.01 -20.54 5.26
C LEU A 505 -46.51 -19.43 4.34
N LYS A 506 -45.83 -19.19 3.21
CA LYS A 506 -46.21 -18.19 2.20
C LYS A 506 -46.34 -16.78 2.79
N TRP A 507 -45.39 -16.39 3.63
CA TRP A 507 -45.31 -15.03 4.15
C TRP A 507 -43.86 -14.55 4.24
N ILE A 508 -43.72 -13.24 4.36
CA ILE A 508 -42.45 -12.56 4.67
C ILE A 508 -42.45 -12.19 6.14
N GLU A 509 -41.34 -12.45 6.83
CA GLU A 509 -41.13 -12.11 8.22
C GLU A 509 -39.90 -11.23 8.39
N ARG A 510 -39.84 -10.51 9.52
CA ARG A 510 -38.62 -9.89 10.01
C ARG A 510 -38.33 -10.26 11.45
N ALA A 511 -37.05 -10.21 11.81
CA ALA A 511 -36.58 -10.36 13.19
C ALA A 511 -35.34 -9.48 13.41
N ASN A 512 -34.97 -9.24 14.66
CA ASN A 512 -33.71 -8.57 15.00
C ASN A 512 -32.50 -9.44 14.64
N LEU A 513 -31.32 -8.83 14.50
CA LEU A 513 -30.06 -9.54 14.22
C LEU A 513 -29.59 -10.48 15.35
N ASP A 514 -30.26 -10.48 16.49
CA ASP A 514 -30.09 -11.42 17.60
C ASP A 514 -31.16 -12.53 17.64
N GLY A 515 -32.12 -12.50 16.70
CA GLY A 515 -33.23 -13.44 16.60
C GLY A 515 -34.47 -13.07 17.42
N THR A 516 -34.46 -11.94 18.11
CA THR A 516 -35.61 -11.45 18.91
C THR A 516 -36.63 -10.69 18.04
N GLU A 517 -37.79 -10.34 18.63
CA GLU A 517 -38.84 -9.51 17.99
C GLU A 517 -39.25 -9.96 16.58
N ARG A 518 -39.61 -11.25 16.48
CA ARG A 518 -40.09 -11.85 15.23
C ARG A 518 -41.50 -11.36 14.90
N GLU A 519 -41.66 -10.79 13.71
CA GLU A 519 -42.90 -10.20 13.22
C GLU A 519 -43.23 -10.70 11.81
N VAL A 520 -44.50 -11.01 11.55
CA VAL A 520 -45.01 -11.35 10.22
C VAL A 520 -45.40 -10.06 9.51
N LEU A 521 -44.89 -9.86 8.30
CA LEU A 521 -45.02 -8.62 7.56
C LEU A 521 -46.05 -8.69 6.44
N ALA A 522 -46.01 -9.72 5.61
CA ALA A 522 -46.94 -9.90 4.50
C ALA A 522 -47.37 -11.37 4.41
N SER A 523 -48.66 -11.64 4.57
CA SER A 523 -49.25 -12.99 4.55
C SER A 523 -50.36 -13.18 3.53
N GLU A 524 -50.92 -12.09 3.00
CA GLU A 524 -51.97 -12.11 1.99
C GLU A 524 -51.29 -11.85 0.63
N ASP A 525 -51.46 -12.77 -0.34
CA ASP A 525 -50.93 -12.69 -1.71
C ASP A 525 -49.45 -13.01 -1.99
N LEU A 526 -48.87 -13.97 -1.28
CA LEU A 526 -47.59 -14.59 -1.64
C LEU A 526 -47.80 -16.07 -2.03
N GLU A 527 -47.25 -16.51 -3.16
CA GLU A 527 -47.32 -17.92 -3.57
C GLU A 527 -45.99 -18.64 -3.41
N LEU A 528 -44.93 -18.16 -4.06
CA LEU A 528 -43.58 -18.68 -3.88
C LEU A 528 -42.54 -17.57 -4.07
N CYS A 529 -42.04 -17.04 -2.94
CA CYS A 529 -40.98 -16.04 -2.94
C CYS A 529 -39.64 -16.64 -3.39
N GLY A 530 -39.15 -16.23 -4.56
CA GLY A 530 -37.88 -16.70 -5.12
C GLY A 530 -36.67 -15.93 -4.59
N GLY A 531 -36.86 -14.63 -4.31
CA GLY A 531 -35.84 -13.70 -3.88
C GLY A 531 -36.46 -12.45 -3.25
N LEU A 532 -35.68 -11.79 -2.39
CA LEU A 532 -36.09 -10.61 -1.63
C LEU A 532 -34.89 -9.67 -1.52
N THR A 533 -35.12 -8.37 -1.67
CA THR A 533 -34.08 -7.35 -1.52
C THR A 533 -34.63 -6.07 -0.91
N LEU A 534 -33.83 -5.42 -0.08
CA LEU A 534 -34.15 -4.17 0.60
C LEU A 534 -33.48 -2.99 -0.09
N ASP A 535 -34.24 -1.95 -0.38
CA ASP A 535 -33.71 -0.62 -0.63
C ASP A 535 -33.57 0.10 0.73
N TRP A 536 -32.36 0.05 1.29
CA TRP A 536 -32.06 0.60 2.60
C TRP A 536 -32.06 2.13 2.63
N ILE A 537 -31.90 2.79 1.47
CA ILE A 537 -31.90 4.25 1.34
C ILE A 537 -33.35 4.77 1.25
N ASN A 538 -34.14 4.22 0.33
CA ASN A 538 -35.53 4.66 0.11
C ASN A 538 -36.54 3.93 1.02
N ARG A 539 -36.07 3.05 1.91
CA ARG A 539 -36.87 2.28 2.88
C ARG A 539 -37.99 1.44 2.23
N LYS A 540 -37.67 0.76 1.13
CA LYS A 540 -38.60 -0.11 0.39
C LYS A 540 -38.13 -1.56 0.35
N LEU A 541 -39.08 -2.48 0.29
CA LEU A 541 -38.88 -3.91 0.15
C LEU A 541 -39.33 -4.36 -1.24
N TYR A 542 -38.51 -5.15 -1.92
CA TYR A 542 -38.82 -5.75 -3.21
C TYR A 542 -38.72 -7.26 -3.12
N TRP A 543 -39.63 -7.98 -3.76
CA TRP A 543 -39.57 -9.44 -3.83
C TRP A 543 -40.14 -9.98 -5.13
N THR A 544 -39.64 -11.14 -5.53
CA THR A 544 -40.10 -11.90 -6.68
C THR A 544 -41.08 -12.97 -6.22
N ASP A 545 -42.24 -13.07 -6.87
CA ASP A 545 -43.16 -14.18 -6.70
C ASP A 545 -43.13 -15.07 -7.94
N SER A 546 -42.44 -16.19 -7.81
CA SER A 546 -42.28 -17.17 -8.90
C SER A 546 -43.57 -17.96 -9.19
N GLY A 547 -44.51 -18.02 -8.25
CA GLY A 547 -45.80 -18.68 -8.46
C GLY A 547 -46.75 -17.84 -9.30
N ARG A 548 -46.69 -16.51 -9.13
CA ARG A 548 -47.52 -15.54 -9.86
C ARG A 548 -46.82 -14.85 -11.02
N SER A 549 -45.52 -15.09 -11.20
CA SER A 549 -44.69 -14.45 -12.22
C SER A 549 -44.63 -12.92 -12.10
N GLU A 550 -44.59 -12.42 -10.86
CA GLU A 550 -44.69 -10.98 -10.54
C GLU A 550 -43.49 -10.51 -9.72
N ILE A 551 -43.16 -9.21 -9.83
CA ILE A 551 -42.27 -8.51 -8.90
C ILE A 551 -43.10 -7.47 -8.17
N LYS A 552 -43.04 -7.53 -6.84
CA LYS A 552 -43.77 -6.64 -5.94
C LYS A 552 -42.83 -5.73 -5.17
N ARG A 553 -43.35 -4.57 -4.82
CA ARG A 553 -42.71 -3.53 -4.02
C ARG A 553 -43.62 -3.16 -2.85
N SER A 554 -43.02 -2.87 -1.70
CA SER A 554 -43.74 -2.35 -0.54
C SER A 554 -42.89 -1.34 0.22
N ALA A 555 -43.51 -0.43 0.96
CA ALA A 555 -42.80 0.32 2.00
C ALA A 555 -42.45 -0.61 3.17
N LEU A 556 -41.35 -0.34 3.88
CA LEU A 556 -40.96 -1.16 5.05
C LEU A 556 -41.93 -1.01 6.23
N ASN A 557 -42.58 0.14 6.35
CA ASN A 557 -43.50 0.45 7.45
C ASN A 557 -44.95 0.04 7.15
N ARG A 558 -45.33 -0.01 5.87
CA ARG A 558 -46.65 -0.43 5.38
C ARG A 558 -46.42 -1.55 4.39
N MET A 559 -46.60 -2.79 4.86
CA MET A 559 -46.40 -4.02 4.07
C MET A 559 -47.56 -4.28 3.11
N GLN A 560 -47.78 -3.34 2.18
CA GLN A 560 -48.76 -3.46 1.11
C GLN A 560 -48.03 -3.65 -0.22
N GLY A 561 -48.11 -4.85 -0.79
CA GLY A 561 -47.42 -5.19 -2.02
C GLY A 561 -48.09 -4.60 -3.26
N GLU A 562 -47.42 -3.64 -3.88
CA GLU A 562 -47.74 -3.11 -5.21
C GLU A 562 -46.99 -3.93 -6.26
N VAL A 563 -47.70 -4.42 -7.29
CA VAL A 563 -47.08 -5.12 -8.43
C VAL A 563 -46.46 -4.08 -9.35
N ILE A 564 -45.14 -4.16 -9.55
CA ILE A 564 -44.40 -3.24 -10.44
C ILE A 564 -44.06 -3.88 -11.79
N ILE A 565 -43.98 -5.21 -11.86
CA ILE A 565 -43.71 -5.95 -13.10
C ILE A 565 -44.49 -7.26 -13.08
N GLN A 566 -45.26 -7.55 -14.14
CA GLN A 566 -46.11 -8.74 -14.26
C GLN A 566 -46.05 -9.41 -15.67
N ASP A 567 -45.59 -8.69 -16.69
CA ASP A 567 -45.55 -9.20 -18.06
C ASP A 567 -44.20 -9.84 -18.42
N ASN A 568 -44.16 -10.70 -19.44
CA ASN A 568 -42.92 -11.27 -20.01
C ASN A 568 -41.94 -11.85 -18.97
N MET A 569 -42.43 -12.35 -17.85
CA MET A 569 -41.68 -13.14 -16.87
C MET A 569 -42.44 -14.41 -16.61
N THR A 570 -41.72 -15.48 -16.34
CA THR A 570 -42.33 -16.80 -16.16
C THR A 570 -41.99 -17.36 -14.78
N LYS A 571 -40.72 -17.33 -14.38
CA LYS A 571 -40.28 -17.84 -13.09
C LYS A 571 -39.17 -16.96 -12.50
N PRO A 572 -39.51 -15.73 -12.06
CA PRO A 572 -38.54 -14.82 -11.46
C PRO A 572 -37.97 -15.44 -10.17
N HIS A 573 -36.65 -15.39 -9.99
CA HIS A 573 -35.96 -16.00 -8.86
C HIS A 573 -35.13 -14.98 -8.07
N GLY A 574 -33.84 -14.82 -8.36
CA GLY A 574 -32.97 -13.87 -7.66
C GLY A 574 -33.33 -12.43 -7.99
N ILE A 575 -33.22 -11.53 -7.00
CA ILE A 575 -33.49 -10.10 -7.15
C ILE A 575 -32.51 -9.30 -6.29
N THR A 576 -32.03 -8.18 -6.80
CA THR A 576 -31.13 -7.27 -6.09
C THR A 576 -31.36 -5.84 -6.55
N VAL A 577 -31.18 -4.88 -5.65
CA VAL A 577 -31.38 -3.45 -5.90
C VAL A 577 -30.06 -2.71 -5.85
N HIS A 578 -29.88 -1.75 -6.75
CA HIS A 578 -28.80 -0.77 -6.67
C HIS A 578 -29.42 0.62 -6.44
N PRO A 579 -29.51 1.09 -5.18
CA PRO A 579 -30.20 2.34 -4.86
C PRO A 579 -29.60 3.57 -5.54
N LEU A 580 -28.27 3.68 -5.57
CA LEU A 580 -27.56 4.81 -6.20
C LEU A 580 -27.79 4.87 -7.73
N ALA A 581 -27.75 3.73 -8.42
CA ALA A 581 -28.08 3.62 -9.84
C ALA A 581 -29.60 3.64 -10.12
N LYS A 582 -30.45 3.70 -9.07
CA LYS A 582 -31.91 3.67 -9.11
C LYS A 582 -32.46 2.52 -9.97
N ARG A 583 -31.83 1.34 -9.86
CA ARG A 583 -32.15 0.17 -10.69
C ARG A 583 -32.36 -1.10 -9.88
N LEU A 584 -33.28 -1.91 -10.37
CA LEU A 584 -33.55 -3.27 -9.93
C LEU A 584 -32.97 -4.26 -10.95
N PHE A 585 -32.46 -5.39 -10.48
CA PHE A 585 -31.97 -6.49 -11.30
C PHE A 585 -32.59 -7.79 -10.82
N TRP A 586 -33.01 -8.66 -11.74
CA TRP A 586 -33.56 -9.97 -11.38
C TRP A 586 -33.23 -11.05 -12.40
N THR A 587 -33.30 -12.31 -11.98
CA THR A 587 -33.20 -13.48 -12.86
C THR A 587 -34.59 -14.08 -13.12
N ASP A 588 -34.80 -14.58 -14.33
CA ASP A 588 -35.93 -15.44 -14.70
C ASP A 588 -35.40 -16.82 -15.10
N GLU A 589 -35.86 -17.89 -14.43
CA GLU A 589 -35.49 -19.29 -14.71
C GLU A 589 -36.49 -20.03 -15.62
N GLY A 590 -37.53 -19.35 -16.10
CA GLY A 590 -38.56 -20.04 -16.87
C GLY A 590 -38.13 -20.38 -18.31
N ASP A 591 -39.10 -20.56 -19.20
CA ASP A 591 -38.87 -21.16 -20.53
C ASP A 591 -37.82 -20.40 -21.38
N LYS A 592 -37.71 -19.09 -21.15
CA LYS A 592 -36.66 -18.24 -21.69
C LYS A 592 -35.87 -17.64 -20.53
N PRO A 593 -34.73 -18.24 -20.13
CA PRO A 593 -33.96 -17.73 -19.01
C PRO A 593 -33.27 -16.42 -19.37
N LEU A 594 -33.52 -15.39 -18.56
CA LEU A 594 -33.07 -14.01 -18.79
C LEU A 594 -32.56 -13.40 -17.49
N ILE A 595 -31.67 -12.41 -17.61
CA ILE A 595 -31.35 -11.47 -16.54
C ILE A 595 -31.77 -10.10 -17.04
N GLU A 596 -32.60 -9.43 -16.26
CA GLU A 596 -33.24 -8.19 -16.64
C GLU A 596 -33.02 -7.09 -15.61
N SER A 597 -33.25 -5.86 -16.04
CA SER A 597 -33.16 -4.69 -15.19
C SER A 597 -34.22 -3.65 -15.52
N ALA A 598 -34.73 -2.98 -14.50
CA ALA A 598 -35.70 -1.89 -14.62
C ALA A 598 -35.36 -0.79 -13.60
N PHE A 599 -35.99 0.37 -13.72
CA PHE A 599 -35.97 1.39 -12.68
C PHE A 599 -36.74 0.91 -11.42
N LEU A 600 -36.57 1.60 -10.30
CA LEU A 600 -37.19 1.24 -9.00
C LEU A 600 -38.73 1.28 -8.98
N ASP A 601 -39.34 1.85 -10.02
CA ASP A 601 -40.78 1.89 -10.28
C ASP A 601 -41.27 0.82 -11.27
N GLY A 602 -40.35 0.00 -11.82
CA GLY A 602 -40.65 -1.02 -12.83
C GLY A 602 -40.56 -0.52 -14.28
N SER A 603 -40.38 0.79 -14.50
CA SER A 603 -40.25 1.37 -15.84
C SER A 603 -38.84 1.14 -16.44
N GLY A 604 -38.65 1.46 -17.73
CA GLY A 604 -37.33 1.39 -18.37
C GLY A 604 -36.70 -0.01 -18.38
N ARG A 605 -37.55 -1.03 -18.43
CA ARG A 605 -37.16 -2.44 -18.46
C ARG A 605 -36.26 -2.75 -19.66
N ARG A 606 -35.14 -3.41 -19.39
CA ARG A 606 -34.16 -3.86 -20.38
C ARG A 606 -33.66 -5.26 -20.06
N ILE A 607 -33.32 -6.00 -21.11
CA ILE A 607 -32.61 -7.28 -20.98
C ILE A 607 -31.13 -6.98 -20.81
N VAL A 608 -30.54 -7.46 -19.73
CA VAL A 608 -29.10 -7.33 -19.44
C VAL A 608 -28.36 -8.52 -20.04
N VAL A 609 -28.88 -9.74 -19.83
CA VAL A 609 -28.30 -10.97 -20.39
C VAL A 609 -29.42 -11.87 -20.92
N GLY A 610 -29.34 -12.25 -22.19
CA GLY A 610 -30.33 -13.11 -22.84
C GLY A 610 -29.78 -14.36 -23.53
N THR A 611 -28.50 -14.65 -23.40
CA THR A 611 -27.83 -15.77 -24.09
C THR A 611 -27.08 -16.66 -23.11
N HIS A 612 -26.95 -17.95 -23.43
CA HIS A 612 -26.22 -18.92 -22.61
C HIS A 612 -26.68 -18.95 -21.14
N LEU A 613 -27.97 -18.87 -20.87
CA LEU A 613 -28.54 -19.06 -19.54
C LEU A 613 -29.38 -20.33 -19.55
N VAL A 614 -29.40 -21.07 -18.44
CA VAL A 614 -30.19 -22.30 -18.29
C VAL A 614 -30.98 -22.29 -16.97
N ALA A 615 -30.33 -21.92 -15.87
CA ALA A 615 -31.01 -21.70 -14.58
C ALA A 615 -30.29 -20.65 -13.75
N PRO A 616 -30.42 -19.36 -14.08
CA PRO A 616 -29.85 -18.27 -13.30
C PRO A 616 -30.60 -18.12 -11.96
N THR A 617 -29.94 -18.38 -10.84
CA THR A 617 -30.56 -18.47 -9.51
C THR A 617 -30.23 -17.26 -8.62
N GLY A 618 -28.95 -17.08 -8.28
CA GLY A 618 -28.48 -16.03 -7.38
C GLY A 618 -27.92 -14.81 -8.13
N LEU A 619 -28.12 -13.63 -7.56
CA LEU A 619 -27.63 -12.33 -8.06
C LEU A 619 -27.00 -11.53 -6.93
N ALA A 620 -25.90 -10.84 -7.22
CA ALA A 620 -25.25 -9.88 -6.32
C ALA A 620 -24.67 -8.71 -7.11
N VAL A 621 -24.64 -7.53 -6.49
CA VAL A 621 -24.07 -6.31 -7.07
C VAL A 621 -22.84 -5.89 -6.25
N ASP A 622 -21.75 -5.56 -6.92
CA ASP A 622 -20.63 -4.82 -6.34
C ASP A 622 -20.88 -3.33 -6.53
N TYR A 623 -21.38 -2.66 -5.48
CA TYR A 623 -21.79 -1.25 -5.52
C TYR A 623 -20.63 -0.26 -5.72
N LEU A 624 -19.38 -0.69 -5.48
CA LEU A 624 -18.20 0.16 -5.66
C LEU A 624 -17.68 0.10 -7.10
N ALA A 625 -17.84 -1.06 -7.75
CA ALA A 625 -17.31 -1.31 -9.09
C ALA A 625 -18.40 -1.29 -10.19
N ASP A 626 -19.67 -1.07 -9.84
CA ASP A 626 -20.82 -1.16 -10.75
C ASP A 626 -20.84 -2.47 -11.57
N LYS A 627 -20.64 -3.61 -10.88
CA LYS A 627 -20.63 -4.95 -11.51
C LYS A 627 -21.75 -5.84 -10.99
N LEU A 628 -22.33 -6.61 -11.91
CA LEU A 628 -23.37 -7.60 -11.64
C LEU A 628 -22.77 -9.01 -11.67
N TYR A 629 -22.94 -9.75 -10.58
CA TYR A 629 -22.51 -11.14 -10.44
C TYR A 629 -23.73 -12.05 -10.36
N TRP A 630 -23.71 -13.19 -11.05
CA TRP A 630 -24.76 -14.19 -10.94
C TRP A 630 -24.21 -15.61 -11.01
N CYS A 631 -24.99 -16.56 -10.52
CA CYS A 631 -24.72 -17.98 -10.70
C CYS A 631 -25.80 -18.66 -11.55
N ASP A 632 -25.37 -19.61 -12.37
CA ASP A 632 -26.26 -20.52 -13.09
C ASP A 632 -26.11 -21.91 -12.50
N ALA A 633 -27.18 -22.37 -11.85
CA ALA A 633 -27.20 -23.61 -11.09
C ALA A 633 -27.01 -24.84 -12.00
N LYS A 634 -27.65 -24.86 -13.18
CA LYS A 634 -27.61 -26.00 -14.11
C LYS A 634 -26.34 -26.03 -14.96
N ARG A 635 -25.80 -24.86 -15.32
CA ARG A 635 -24.49 -24.75 -15.99
C ARG A 635 -23.31 -24.92 -15.03
N SER A 636 -23.54 -24.82 -13.72
CA SER A 636 -22.51 -24.88 -12.68
C SER A 636 -21.40 -23.84 -12.87
N VAL A 637 -21.78 -22.59 -13.18
CA VAL A 637 -20.87 -21.47 -13.40
C VAL A 637 -21.30 -20.22 -12.63
N ILE A 638 -20.33 -19.36 -12.37
CA ILE A 638 -20.52 -18.01 -11.87
C ILE A 638 -19.96 -17.05 -12.91
N GLU A 639 -20.76 -16.07 -13.30
CA GLU A 639 -20.44 -15.08 -14.33
C GLU A 639 -20.57 -13.66 -13.75
N VAL A 640 -19.88 -12.72 -14.41
CA VAL A 640 -19.88 -11.29 -14.08
C VAL A 640 -19.99 -10.45 -15.34
N ALA A 641 -20.67 -9.32 -15.26
CA ALA A 641 -20.75 -8.30 -16.31
C ALA A 641 -20.87 -6.91 -15.66
N GLU A 642 -20.74 -5.85 -16.45
CA GLU A 642 -21.14 -4.51 -16.01
C GLU A 642 -22.68 -4.43 -15.84
N LEU A 643 -23.20 -3.38 -15.18
CA LEU A 643 -24.65 -3.22 -14.95
C LEU A 643 -25.50 -3.18 -16.23
N ASP A 644 -24.91 -2.90 -17.39
CA ASP A 644 -25.60 -2.91 -18.69
C ASP A 644 -25.52 -4.26 -19.42
N GLY A 645 -24.74 -5.22 -18.90
CA GLY A 645 -24.52 -6.54 -19.48
C GLY A 645 -23.29 -6.64 -20.38
N THR A 646 -22.55 -5.55 -20.59
CA THR A 646 -21.29 -5.55 -21.35
C THR A 646 -20.15 -6.20 -20.55
N HIS A 647 -19.05 -6.51 -21.25
CA HIS A 647 -17.85 -7.13 -20.66
C HIS A 647 -18.12 -8.42 -19.86
N ARG A 648 -19.13 -9.19 -20.29
CA ARG A 648 -19.51 -10.47 -19.67
C ARG A 648 -18.35 -11.46 -19.71
N ARG A 649 -17.98 -12.01 -18.55
CA ARG A 649 -16.98 -13.07 -18.40
C ARG A 649 -17.42 -14.13 -17.38
N SER A 650 -16.96 -15.37 -17.58
CA SER A 650 -17.15 -16.46 -16.62
C SER A 650 -15.96 -16.52 -15.66
N LEU A 651 -16.20 -16.45 -14.35
CA LEU A 651 -15.15 -16.41 -13.32
C LEU A 651 -14.64 -17.80 -12.98
N THR A 652 -15.53 -18.78 -12.85
CA THR A 652 -15.18 -20.16 -12.48
C THR A 652 -15.42 -21.09 -13.67
N GLN A 653 -14.40 -21.83 -14.11
CA GLN A 653 -14.53 -22.89 -15.11
C GLN A 653 -14.41 -24.26 -14.45
N ASN A 654 -15.49 -25.05 -14.57
CA ASN A 654 -15.66 -26.41 -14.06
C ASN A 654 -15.71 -26.54 -12.52
N ASN A 655 -16.63 -27.39 -12.04
CA ASN A 655 -16.69 -27.92 -10.67
C ASN A 655 -17.24 -27.01 -9.53
N VAL A 656 -18.06 -25.98 -9.85
CA VAL A 656 -18.77 -25.14 -8.84
C VAL A 656 -19.86 -25.92 -8.08
N GLY A 657 -20.24 -27.11 -8.56
CA GLY A 657 -21.30 -27.92 -7.95
C GLY A 657 -22.68 -27.46 -8.39
N HIS A 658 -23.57 -27.17 -7.44
CA HIS A 658 -24.90 -26.63 -7.71
C HIS A 658 -25.07 -25.30 -6.96
N PRO A 659 -24.56 -24.18 -7.53
CA PRO A 659 -24.58 -22.88 -6.86
C PRO A 659 -26.00 -22.32 -6.78
N PHE A 660 -26.38 -21.76 -5.63
CA PHE A 660 -27.73 -21.22 -5.41
C PHE A 660 -27.77 -19.71 -5.17
N SER A 661 -26.95 -19.21 -4.24
CA SER A 661 -26.85 -17.78 -3.91
C SER A 661 -25.41 -17.32 -4.04
N VAL A 662 -25.21 -16.04 -4.40
CA VAL A 662 -23.92 -15.37 -4.48
C VAL A 662 -23.95 -14.08 -3.66
N ALA A 663 -22.82 -13.69 -3.09
CA ALA A 663 -22.63 -12.41 -2.40
C ALA A 663 -21.18 -11.94 -2.60
N VAL A 664 -20.97 -10.63 -2.73
CA VAL A 664 -19.64 -10.03 -3.00
C VAL A 664 -19.30 -9.00 -1.92
N PHE A 665 -18.06 -9.04 -1.44
CA PHE A 665 -17.54 -8.04 -0.50
C PHE A 665 -16.00 -8.07 -0.51
N GLU A 666 -15.38 -6.89 -0.42
CA GLU A 666 -13.92 -6.72 -0.58
C GLU A 666 -13.43 -7.37 -1.87
N ASP A 667 -12.44 -8.25 -1.79
CA ASP A 667 -11.85 -8.99 -2.92
C ASP A 667 -12.45 -10.39 -3.10
N TYR A 668 -13.46 -10.75 -2.32
CA TYR A 668 -14.00 -12.09 -2.29
C TYR A 668 -15.43 -12.17 -2.79
N LEU A 669 -15.70 -13.27 -3.50
CA LEU A 669 -17.03 -13.71 -3.86
C LEU A 669 -17.36 -14.95 -3.03
N TRP A 670 -18.55 -14.96 -2.45
CA TRP A 670 -19.07 -16.04 -1.64
C TRP A 670 -20.28 -16.67 -2.32
N PHE A 671 -20.39 -17.99 -2.29
CA PHE A 671 -21.56 -18.68 -2.84
C PHE A 671 -21.92 -19.95 -2.07
N THR A 672 -23.18 -20.36 -2.18
CA THR A 672 -23.71 -21.58 -1.56
C THR A 672 -23.79 -22.71 -2.57
N ASP A 673 -23.31 -23.90 -2.19
CA ASP A 673 -23.34 -25.12 -3.03
C ASP A 673 -24.25 -26.18 -2.42
N TRP A 674 -25.21 -26.68 -3.21
CA TRP A 674 -26.11 -27.77 -2.78
C TRP A 674 -25.57 -29.17 -3.06
N LYS A 675 -24.69 -29.33 -4.05
CA LYS A 675 -24.12 -30.64 -4.41
C LYS A 675 -23.18 -31.12 -3.33
N ASN A 676 -22.30 -30.23 -2.87
CA ASN A 676 -21.47 -30.42 -1.69
C ASN A 676 -21.88 -29.34 -0.66
N PRO A 677 -22.86 -29.63 0.20
CA PRO A 677 -23.47 -28.66 1.12
C PRO A 677 -22.43 -27.84 1.90
N SER A 678 -22.15 -26.63 1.42
CA SER A 678 -21.16 -25.74 2.02
C SER A 678 -21.28 -24.32 1.48
N VAL A 679 -20.73 -23.37 2.22
CA VAL A 679 -20.46 -22.00 1.75
C VAL A 679 -19.02 -21.96 1.25
N VAL A 680 -18.80 -21.40 0.07
CA VAL A 680 -17.52 -21.37 -0.62
C VAL A 680 -17.09 -19.93 -0.85
N ARG A 681 -15.82 -19.63 -0.57
CA ARG A 681 -15.15 -18.35 -0.88
C ARG A 681 -14.26 -18.53 -2.10
N VAL A 682 -14.30 -17.61 -3.05
CA VAL A 682 -13.35 -17.50 -4.17
C VAL A 682 -12.89 -16.05 -4.33
N ASP A 683 -11.77 -15.83 -5.00
CA ASP A 683 -11.33 -14.49 -5.39
C ASP A 683 -12.24 -13.91 -6.49
N LYS A 684 -12.74 -12.69 -6.33
CA LYS A 684 -13.76 -12.10 -7.24
C LYS A 684 -13.21 -11.73 -8.63
N ARG A 685 -11.89 -11.59 -8.77
CA ARG A 685 -11.21 -11.16 -10.01
C ARG A 685 -10.83 -12.36 -10.88
N SER A 686 -10.23 -13.37 -10.26
CA SER A 686 -9.72 -14.58 -10.92
C SER A 686 -10.69 -15.76 -10.88
N GLY A 687 -11.63 -15.79 -9.93
CA GLY A 687 -12.48 -16.95 -9.66
C GLY A 687 -11.72 -18.17 -9.09
N GLN A 688 -10.46 -18.01 -8.70
CA GLN A 688 -9.61 -19.08 -8.16
C GLN A 688 -9.52 -19.03 -6.62
N ASN A 689 -8.67 -19.88 -6.03
CA ASN A 689 -8.46 -19.99 -4.57
C ASN A 689 -9.74 -20.32 -3.78
N GLY A 690 -10.54 -21.26 -4.30
CA GLY A 690 -11.76 -21.73 -3.66
C GLY A 690 -11.54 -22.37 -2.29
N VAL A 691 -12.10 -21.77 -1.24
CA VAL A 691 -12.08 -22.29 0.15
C VAL A 691 -13.50 -22.63 0.58
N ARG A 692 -13.73 -23.87 1.01
CA ARG A 692 -15.03 -24.31 1.57
C ARG A 692 -15.02 -24.15 3.09
N LEU A 693 -15.97 -23.38 3.63
CA LEU A 693 -16.11 -23.21 5.08
C LEU A 693 -16.63 -24.50 5.72
N ARG A 694 -16.06 -24.85 6.88
CA ARG A 694 -16.44 -26.05 7.63
C ARG A 694 -17.68 -25.76 8.49
N GLY A 695 -18.65 -26.67 8.49
CA GLY A 695 -19.85 -26.59 9.31
C GLY A 695 -20.87 -27.66 8.92
N ASN A 696 -21.84 -27.95 9.80
CA ASN A 696 -22.93 -28.86 9.47
C ASN A 696 -24.03 -28.13 8.69
N MET A 697 -23.77 -27.90 7.40
CA MET A 697 -24.66 -27.20 6.48
C MET A 697 -25.44 -28.22 5.66
N SER A 698 -26.77 -28.15 5.70
CA SER A 698 -27.67 -29.11 5.06
C SER A 698 -28.54 -28.37 4.03
N HIS A 699 -28.00 -28.12 2.84
CA HIS A 699 -28.58 -27.26 1.79
C HIS A 699 -28.65 -25.78 2.16
N PRO A 700 -27.50 -25.07 2.20
CA PRO A 700 -27.49 -23.63 2.37
C PRO A 700 -28.12 -22.95 1.13
N SER A 701 -29.14 -22.13 1.33
CA SER A 701 -29.87 -21.43 0.26
C SER A 701 -29.37 -19.99 0.11
N SER A 702 -30.12 -19.01 0.59
CA SER A 702 -29.81 -17.58 0.47
C SER A 702 -28.62 -17.19 1.36
N LEU A 703 -27.76 -16.31 0.85
CA LEU A 703 -26.51 -15.87 1.47
C LEU A 703 -26.39 -14.35 1.41
N VAL A 704 -26.07 -13.73 2.54
CA VAL A 704 -26.01 -12.27 2.69
C VAL A 704 -24.80 -11.90 3.55
N ILE A 705 -24.14 -10.80 3.20
CA ILE A 705 -23.00 -10.25 3.94
C ILE A 705 -23.48 -9.13 4.85
N VAL A 706 -23.17 -9.22 6.15
CA VAL A 706 -23.52 -8.19 7.14
C VAL A 706 -22.30 -7.35 7.45
N HIS A 707 -22.28 -6.13 6.92
CA HIS A 707 -21.29 -5.10 7.22
C HIS A 707 -21.81 -3.72 6.74
N PRO A 708 -21.59 -2.61 7.47
CA PRO A 708 -22.04 -1.27 7.05
C PRO A 708 -21.65 -0.89 5.61
N LEU A 709 -20.41 -1.18 5.22
CA LEU A 709 -19.91 -0.91 3.86
C LEU A 709 -20.46 -1.86 2.78
N ALA A 710 -21.10 -2.98 3.14
CA ALA A 710 -21.72 -3.87 2.16
C ALA A 710 -23.03 -3.27 1.59
N LYS A 711 -23.62 -2.29 2.28
CA LYS A 711 -24.79 -1.51 1.86
C LYS A 711 -24.50 -0.01 2.03
N PRO A 712 -23.67 0.59 1.15
CA PRO A 712 -23.20 1.96 1.32
C PRO A 712 -24.36 2.97 1.23
N GLY A 713 -24.21 4.12 1.89
CA GLY A 713 -25.25 5.16 1.95
C GLY A 713 -26.36 4.91 2.97
N ALA A 714 -26.30 3.82 3.74
CA ALA A 714 -27.18 3.63 4.89
C ALA A 714 -26.89 4.67 5.98
N ASP A 715 -27.95 5.26 6.54
CA ASP A 715 -27.87 6.12 7.71
C ASP A 715 -28.60 5.49 8.91
N PRO A 716 -27.85 4.88 9.85
CA PRO A 716 -28.42 4.31 11.06
C PRO A 716 -29.04 5.35 11.99
N CYS A 717 -28.66 6.64 11.89
CA CYS A 717 -29.23 7.70 12.72
C CYS A 717 -30.71 7.97 12.41
N LEU A 718 -31.20 7.58 11.22
CA LEU A 718 -32.61 7.69 10.85
C LEU A 718 -33.54 6.82 11.71
N SER A 719 -33.03 5.73 12.28
CA SER A 719 -33.82 4.85 13.15
C SER A 719 -33.35 4.95 14.60
N ASN A 720 -34.27 5.36 15.48
CA ASN A 720 -34.04 5.49 16.93
C ASN A 720 -32.75 6.26 17.28
N ASN A 721 -32.40 7.30 16.50
CA ASN A 721 -31.17 8.09 16.65
C ASN A 721 -29.89 7.22 16.67
N GLY A 722 -29.85 6.11 15.91
CA GLY A 722 -28.74 5.14 15.93
C GLY A 722 -28.54 4.43 17.27
N GLY A 723 -29.52 4.53 18.17
CA GLY A 723 -29.43 4.12 19.57
C GLY A 723 -28.68 5.11 20.47
N CYS A 724 -28.37 6.32 20.00
CA CYS A 724 -27.67 7.35 20.77
C CYS A 724 -28.61 8.15 21.67
N SER A 725 -28.17 8.43 22.90
CA SER A 725 -28.95 9.20 23.89
C SER A 725 -29.05 10.70 23.60
N HIS A 726 -28.01 11.30 23.00
CA HIS A 726 -27.99 12.72 22.63
C HIS A 726 -27.80 12.91 21.12
N LYS A 727 -26.55 12.99 20.65
CA LYS A 727 -26.24 13.26 19.25
C LYS A 727 -25.74 11.99 18.55
N CYS A 728 -26.28 11.71 17.37
CA CYS A 728 -25.83 10.64 16.47
C CYS A 728 -25.19 11.27 15.24
N ASP A 729 -23.97 10.85 14.90
CA ASP A 729 -23.31 11.18 13.64
C ASP A 729 -23.08 9.88 12.86
N ASN A 730 -23.53 9.80 11.61
CA ASN A 730 -23.26 8.65 10.74
C ASN A 730 -21.83 8.71 10.21
N ARG A 731 -21.03 7.66 10.44
CA ARG A 731 -19.71 7.49 9.82
C ARG A 731 -19.68 6.16 9.09
N PHE A 732 -19.75 6.21 7.76
CA PHE A 732 -19.70 5.05 6.87
C PHE A 732 -20.71 3.94 7.22
N GLY A 733 -21.94 4.31 7.59
CA GLY A 733 -23.00 3.38 7.98
C GLY A 733 -22.91 2.88 9.43
N VAL A 734 -22.08 3.51 10.26
CA VAL A 734 -21.98 3.25 11.71
C VAL A 734 -22.43 4.48 12.49
N ALA A 735 -23.38 4.31 13.41
CA ALA A 735 -23.81 5.36 14.33
C ALA A 735 -22.70 5.70 15.33
N HIS A 736 -22.20 6.94 15.28
CA HIS A 736 -21.25 7.47 16.24
C HIS A 736 -21.95 8.41 17.23
N CYS A 737 -22.14 7.93 18.46
CA CYS A 737 -22.79 8.73 19.49
C CYS A 737 -21.84 9.73 20.16
N SER A 738 -22.25 11.00 20.26
CA SER A 738 -21.57 12.05 21.01
C SER A 738 -22.50 12.67 22.07
N CYS A 739 -21.91 13.14 23.17
CA CYS A 739 -22.65 13.72 24.29
C CYS A 739 -22.53 15.25 24.29
N HIS A 740 -23.56 15.94 24.75
CA HIS A 740 -23.49 17.39 24.98
C HIS A 740 -22.42 17.76 26.02
N PRO A 741 -21.88 18.99 25.97
CA PRO A 741 -20.98 19.48 27.01
C PRO A 741 -21.63 19.33 28.39
N GLN A 742 -20.89 18.79 29.37
CA GLN A 742 -21.33 18.39 30.73
C GLN A 742 -21.81 16.92 30.90
N PHE A 743 -21.90 16.16 29.82
CA PHE A 743 -22.23 14.74 29.86
C PHE A 743 -21.06 13.89 29.34
N LEU A 744 -20.77 12.79 30.05
CA LEU A 744 -19.75 11.83 29.67
C LEU A 744 -20.40 10.63 28.99
N LYS A 745 -19.69 10.04 28.03
CA LYS A 745 -20.14 8.89 27.26
C LYS A 745 -20.08 7.61 28.12
N GLY A 746 -21.19 6.88 28.13
CA GLY A 746 -21.37 5.58 28.76
C GLY A 746 -20.40 4.52 28.25
N ALA A 747 -20.16 3.49 29.05
CA ALA A 747 -19.35 2.33 28.65
C ALA A 747 -19.98 1.52 27.52
N ASP A 748 -21.29 1.65 27.32
CA ASP A 748 -22.05 1.12 26.19
C ASP A 748 -21.79 1.88 24.87
N GLY A 749 -21.08 3.00 24.94
CA GLY A 749 -20.75 3.84 23.78
C GLY A 749 -21.96 4.55 23.17
N ARG A 750 -23.12 4.55 23.84
CA ARG A 750 -24.41 5.07 23.33
C ARG A 750 -25.13 5.98 24.31
N SER A 751 -25.05 5.68 25.61
CA SER A 751 -25.65 6.49 26.67
C SER A 751 -24.75 7.66 27.08
N CYS A 752 -25.33 8.69 27.66
CA CYS A 752 -24.63 9.87 28.16
C CYS A 752 -25.09 10.16 29.60
N TYR A 753 -24.14 10.29 30.53
CA TYR A 753 -24.42 10.54 31.96
C TYR A 753 -23.78 11.84 32.44
N ARG A 754 -24.38 12.49 33.44
CA ARG A 754 -23.88 13.75 34.00
C ARG A 754 -22.69 13.48 34.93
N SER A 755 -21.61 14.26 34.80
CA SER A 755 -20.47 14.19 35.72
C SER A 755 -20.77 14.98 37.00
N GLU A 756 -21.12 14.31 38.10
CA GLU A 756 -21.16 14.95 39.42
C GLU A 756 -19.73 14.99 40.00
N SER A 757 -19.10 16.16 39.93
CA SER A 757 -17.83 16.44 40.60
C SER A 757 -18.06 16.65 42.11
N VAL A 758 -17.60 15.72 42.95
CA VAL A 758 -17.43 15.98 44.39
C VAL A 758 -15.94 15.89 44.76
N PRO A 759 -15.26 17.02 45.04
CA PRO A 759 -13.99 17.02 45.76
C PRO A 759 -14.25 17.20 47.26
N CYS A 760 -14.22 16.13 48.05
CA CYS A 760 -14.26 16.22 49.52
C CYS A 760 -12.86 16.13 50.12
N LYS A 761 -12.25 17.29 50.40
CA LYS A 761 -11.27 17.46 51.49
C LYS A 761 -11.87 18.43 52.51
N TYR A 762 -12.51 17.93 53.55
CA TYR A 762 -12.56 18.59 54.87
C TYR A 762 -12.74 17.54 55.97
N LYS A 763 -12.12 17.83 57.12
CA LYS A 763 -11.75 16.96 58.24
C LYS A 763 -12.92 16.33 59.05
N PRO A 764 -12.63 15.32 59.90
CA PRO A 764 -13.63 14.46 60.52
C PRO A 764 -14.05 14.95 61.90
N GLU A 765 -15.37 15.08 62.16
CA GLU A 765 -15.92 15.03 63.53
C GLU A 765 -17.29 14.32 63.52
N VAL A 766 -17.32 13.16 64.17
CA VAL A 766 -18.38 12.58 65.04
C VAL A 766 -19.86 12.76 64.61
N MET A 767 -20.56 11.66 64.28
CA MET A 767 -21.45 10.95 65.22
C MET A 767 -22.20 9.78 64.54
N ASN A 768 -22.41 8.72 65.32
CA ASN A 768 -22.92 7.41 64.96
C ASN A 768 -24.46 7.31 65.11
N CYS A 769 -24.98 6.13 64.72
CA CYS A 769 -26.28 5.48 64.97
C CYS A 769 -27.22 5.49 63.76
N GLN A 770 -27.30 4.39 63.00
CA GLN A 770 -28.06 3.15 63.26
C GLN A 770 -29.58 3.33 63.19
N ASP A 771 -30.14 2.60 62.21
CA ASP A 771 -31.46 1.97 62.15
C ASP A 771 -32.62 2.67 62.87
N LEU A 772 -33.66 2.99 62.11
CA LEU A 772 -34.89 2.19 62.19
C LEU A 772 -35.80 2.44 60.99
N SER A 773 -36.03 1.37 60.25
CA SER A 773 -37.26 1.13 59.52
C SER A 773 -38.47 1.36 60.43
N SER A 774 -39.47 2.11 59.94
CA SER A 774 -40.79 1.55 59.63
C SER A 774 -41.96 2.52 59.85
N LYS A 775 -42.92 2.38 58.93
CA LYS A 775 -44.36 2.71 58.99
C LYS A 775 -44.81 4.14 58.66
N GLY A 776 -45.64 4.19 57.62
CA GLY A 776 -46.95 4.80 57.75
C GLY A 776 -47.33 5.82 56.68
N THR A 777 -48.06 5.35 55.67
CA THR A 777 -49.24 6.01 55.08
C THR A 777 -49.12 7.44 54.54
N THR A 778 -49.26 7.51 53.21
CA THR A 778 -49.99 8.49 52.40
C THR A 778 -50.80 9.55 53.16
N ILE A 779 -50.60 10.83 52.84
CA ILE A 779 -51.63 11.73 52.29
C ILE A 779 -50.97 13.02 51.75
N ARG A 780 -51.50 13.40 50.58
CA ARG A 780 -51.28 14.61 49.79
C ARG A 780 -51.37 15.90 50.60
N ASN A 781 -50.52 16.86 50.23
CA ASN A 781 -50.94 18.15 49.65
C ASN A 781 -49.75 18.65 48.81
N THR A 782 -49.80 18.66 47.48
CA THR A 782 -50.31 19.76 46.64
C THR A 782 -50.00 21.12 47.26
N ALA A 783 -49.34 22.02 46.55
CA ALA A 783 -50.00 22.87 45.57
C ALA A 783 -48.99 24.03 45.34
N ARG A 784 -48.75 24.63 44.17
CA ARG A 784 -49.55 24.92 42.97
C ARG A 784 -48.94 26.27 42.47
N VAL A 785 -49.06 26.78 41.25
CA VAL A 785 -49.63 26.40 39.96
C VAL A 785 -49.43 27.63 39.07
N CYS A 786 -49.25 27.42 37.77
CA CYS A 786 -50.16 28.05 36.83
C CYS A 786 -50.58 26.99 35.80
N CYS A 787 -51.89 26.90 35.61
CA CYS A 787 -52.65 26.03 34.71
C CYS A 787 -53.40 26.94 33.72
N PHE A 788 -54.14 26.27 32.83
CA PHE A 788 -55.33 26.68 32.05
C PHE A 788 -55.06 26.80 30.53
N PHE A 789 -55.84 26.23 29.59
CA PHE A 789 -57.01 25.33 29.59
C PHE A 789 -57.29 24.82 28.13
N PHE A 790 -57.90 23.64 27.99
CA PHE A 790 -58.65 22.93 26.91
C PHE A 790 -58.92 23.50 25.49
N VAL A 791 -58.93 22.61 24.46
CA VAL A 791 -60.02 22.30 23.48
C VAL A 791 -59.96 20.83 22.97
N PHE A 792 -61.11 20.24 22.60
CA PHE A 792 -61.39 18.90 22.02
C PHE A 792 -61.74 19.01 20.51
N PHE A 793 -61.54 17.92 19.73
CA PHE A 793 -61.78 17.72 18.26
C PHE A 793 -60.77 18.49 17.36
N ALA A 794 -60.31 18.03 16.19
CA ALA A 794 -60.82 17.09 15.20
C ALA A 794 -59.66 16.48 14.38
N ASP A 795 -59.99 15.43 13.63
CA ASP A 795 -59.24 14.87 12.51
C ASP A 795 -59.06 15.96 11.44
N GLU A 796 -57.82 16.40 11.15
CA GLU A 796 -57.48 17.16 9.96
C GLU A 796 -56.20 16.58 9.37
N GLY A 797 -56.24 16.33 8.06
CA GLY A 797 -55.24 15.63 7.30
C GLY A 797 -53.86 16.27 7.39
N ASP A 798 -52.85 15.42 7.37
CA ASP A 798 -51.45 15.80 7.25
C ASP A 798 -51.22 16.40 5.84
N ASP A 799 -51.40 17.72 5.70
CA ASP A 799 -51.27 18.48 4.44
C ASP A 799 -49.87 18.37 3.78
N CYS A 800 -48.85 17.87 4.47
CA CYS A 800 -47.53 17.59 3.87
C CYS A 800 -47.47 16.26 3.10
N ALA A 801 -48.53 15.44 3.11
CA ALA A 801 -48.53 14.13 2.44
C ALA A 801 -48.72 14.22 0.91
N GLU A 802 -49.22 15.35 0.38
CA GLU A 802 -49.50 15.52 -1.06
C GLU A 802 -48.59 16.56 -1.76
N GLN A 803 -47.73 17.28 -1.03
CA GLN A 803 -46.89 18.35 -1.58
C GLN A 803 -45.48 17.83 -1.93
N GLU A 804 -45.14 17.72 -3.22
CA GLU A 804 -43.78 17.39 -3.67
C GLU A 804 -42.83 18.59 -3.53
N CYS A 805 -42.10 18.66 -2.40
CA CYS A 805 -41.01 19.61 -2.20
C CYS A 805 -39.73 19.16 -2.93
N ASP A 806 -38.81 20.10 -3.19
CA ASP A 806 -37.48 19.79 -3.70
C ASP A 806 -36.71 18.84 -2.75
N ILE A 807 -35.80 18.03 -3.27
CA ILE A 807 -35.00 17.08 -2.47
C ILE A 807 -34.17 17.78 -1.39
N ASN A 808 -33.81 19.05 -1.59
CA ASN A 808 -33.08 19.90 -0.65
C ASN A 808 -34.01 20.87 0.10
N ALA A 809 -35.30 20.53 0.27
CA ALA A 809 -36.30 21.30 1.03
C ALA A 809 -37.04 20.45 2.06
N GLN A 810 -37.49 21.10 3.14
CA GLN A 810 -38.36 20.53 4.17
C GLN A 810 -39.75 21.17 4.14
N CYS A 811 -40.81 20.37 4.28
CA CYS A 811 -42.17 20.86 4.42
C CYS A 811 -42.37 21.37 5.86
N VAL A 812 -42.76 22.64 6.03
CA VAL A 812 -43.08 23.25 7.32
C VAL A 812 -44.53 23.72 7.34
N LEU A 813 -45.24 23.42 8.42
CA LEU A 813 -46.61 23.86 8.63
C LEU A 813 -46.58 25.29 9.20
N THR A 814 -47.13 26.25 8.47
CA THR A 814 -47.30 27.64 8.92
C THR A 814 -48.77 27.97 9.14
N GLU A 815 -49.09 29.08 9.80
CA GLU A 815 -50.48 29.52 10.08
C GLU A 815 -51.33 29.71 8.81
N GLY A 816 -50.74 29.63 7.61
CA GLY A 816 -51.41 29.69 6.31
C GLY A 816 -51.35 28.40 5.46
N GLY A 817 -50.88 27.26 6.00
CA GLY A 817 -50.79 25.96 5.31
C GLY A 817 -49.38 25.36 5.25
N ALA A 818 -49.27 24.18 4.61
CA ALA A 818 -48.01 23.48 4.36
C ALA A 818 -47.18 24.18 3.28
N VAL A 819 -45.95 24.60 3.61
CA VAL A 819 -45.05 25.31 2.69
C VAL A 819 -43.68 24.61 2.67
N CYS A 820 -43.13 24.39 1.47
CA CYS A 820 -41.77 23.87 1.31
C CYS A 820 -40.75 24.98 1.60
N GLN A 821 -39.80 24.73 2.50
CA GLN A 821 -38.71 25.62 2.83
C GLN A 821 -37.37 24.93 2.51
N CYS A 822 -36.49 25.57 1.73
CA CYS A 822 -35.17 25.00 1.45
C CYS A 822 -34.39 24.75 2.76
N MET A 823 -33.62 23.66 2.80
CA MET A 823 -32.75 23.33 3.93
C MET A 823 -31.62 24.36 4.06
N GLU A 824 -31.01 24.45 5.25
CA GLU A 824 -29.86 25.33 5.46
C GLU A 824 -28.73 25.00 4.46
N GLY A 825 -28.10 26.03 3.87
CA GLY A 825 -27.13 25.89 2.78
C GLY A 825 -27.74 25.92 1.36
N PHE A 826 -29.07 25.97 1.22
CA PHE A 826 -29.75 26.04 -0.08
C PHE A 826 -30.70 27.24 -0.19
N ALA A 827 -30.75 27.87 -1.36
CA ALA A 827 -31.63 28.99 -1.68
C ALA A 827 -32.61 28.62 -2.79
N GLY A 828 -33.85 29.07 -2.63
CA GLY A 828 -34.90 28.74 -3.59
C GLY A 828 -36.30 28.99 -3.05
N ASN A 829 -37.28 28.49 -3.80
CA ASN A 829 -38.71 28.63 -3.47
C ASN A 829 -39.29 27.38 -2.78
N GLY A 830 -38.45 26.45 -2.31
CA GLY A 830 -38.86 25.20 -1.67
C GLY A 830 -39.25 24.07 -2.63
N SER A 831 -39.62 24.37 -3.87
CA SER A 831 -39.84 23.37 -4.94
C SER A 831 -38.66 23.26 -5.91
N THR A 832 -37.76 24.25 -5.88
CA THR A 832 -36.46 24.23 -6.53
C THR A 832 -35.46 24.86 -5.58
N CYS A 833 -34.54 24.05 -5.03
CA CYS A 833 -33.53 24.50 -4.08
C CYS A 833 -32.15 24.29 -4.67
N LYS A 834 -31.38 25.37 -4.79
CA LYS A 834 -30.03 25.36 -5.32
C LYS A 834 -29.04 25.64 -4.21
N ASP A 835 -27.91 24.96 -4.29
CA ASP A 835 -26.79 25.16 -3.38
C ASP A 835 -26.41 26.65 -3.31
N ILE A 836 -26.25 27.14 -2.09
CA ILE A 836 -25.70 28.48 -1.84
C ILE A 836 -24.20 28.30 -1.79
N ASP A 837 -23.49 28.83 -2.77
CA ASP A 837 -22.03 28.87 -2.68
C ASP A 837 -21.62 29.90 -1.60
N GLU A 838 -21.39 29.44 -0.37
CA GLU A 838 -21.03 30.33 0.74
C GLU A 838 -19.64 30.96 0.56
N CYS A 839 -18.78 30.33 -0.26
CA CYS A 839 -17.47 30.86 -0.62
C CYS A 839 -17.60 32.02 -1.62
N TYR A 840 -18.48 31.90 -2.61
CA TYR A 840 -18.75 32.95 -3.61
C TYR A 840 -19.57 34.11 -3.02
N THR A 841 -20.54 33.80 -2.16
CA THR A 841 -21.38 34.80 -1.49
C THR A 841 -20.69 35.47 -0.30
N GLY A 842 -19.55 34.94 0.16
CA GLY A 842 -18.73 35.50 1.24
C GLY A 842 -19.33 35.33 2.63
N ILE A 843 -20.30 34.41 2.79
CA ILE A 843 -20.97 34.07 4.05
C ILE A 843 -20.15 33.02 4.83
N ALA A 844 -19.25 32.29 4.15
CA ALA A 844 -18.37 31.32 4.77
C ALA A 844 -17.52 31.93 5.90
N LEU A 845 -17.60 31.34 7.11
CA LEU A 845 -16.88 31.74 8.32
C LEU A 845 -15.43 31.22 8.33
N CYS A 846 -14.77 31.16 7.18
CA CYS A 846 -13.35 30.81 7.11
C CYS A 846 -12.47 31.96 7.63
N GLN A 847 -11.34 31.63 8.25
CA GLN A 847 -10.41 32.66 8.71
C GLN A 847 -9.81 33.40 7.50
N ARG A 848 -10.27 34.64 7.27
CA ARG A 848 -9.83 35.44 6.12
C ARG A 848 -8.32 35.64 6.13
N GLY A 849 -7.68 35.34 4.99
CA GLY A 849 -6.24 35.48 4.79
C GLY A 849 -5.41 34.26 5.19
N PHE A 850 -5.94 33.38 6.05
CA PHE A 850 -5.23 32.20 6.56
C PHE A 850 -5.90 30.87 6.22
N ALA A 851 -7.11 30.88 5.67
CA ALA A 851 -7.79 29.70 5.12
C ALA A 851 -8.42 29.95 3.74
N VAL A 852 -8.42 28.91 2.90
CA VAL A 852 -9.13 28.82 1.62
C VAL A 852 -10.49 28.18 1.87
N CYS A 853 -11.55 28.83 1.38
CA CYS A 853 -12.90 28.29 1.40
C CYS A 853 -13.12 27.37 0.20
N ILE A 854 -13.69 26.19 0.42
CA ILE A 854 -14.05 25.23 -0.61
C ILE A 854 -15.55 24.96 -0.47
N ASN A 855 -16.32 25.30 -1.51
CA ASN A 855 -17.77 25.10 -1.51
C ASN A 855 -18.09 23.61 -1.68
N THR A 856 -19.13 23.14 -0.98
CA THR A 856 -19.65 21.78 -1.03
C THR A 856 -21.17 21.84 -1.19
N GLU A 857 -21.79 20.80 -1.74
CA GLU A 857 -23.25 20.80 -1.90
C GLU A 857 -23.94 20.77 -0.51
N GLY A 858 -24.59 21.88 -0.13
CA GLY A 858 -25.25 22.11 1.15
C GLY A 858 -24.39 22.76 2.24
N GLY A 859 -23.21 23.29 1.91
CA GLY A 859 -22.36 24.02 2.86
C GLY A 859 -20.93 24.24 2.37
N TYR A 860 -19.99 24.54 3.26
CA TYR A 860 -18.59 24.83 2.87
C TYR A 860 -17.57 24.23 3.85
N VAL A 861 -16.36 23.99 3.36
CA VAL A 861 -15.22 23.56 4.16
C VAL A 861 -14.09 24.57 4.06
N CYS A 862 -13.50 24.93 5.19
CA CYS A 862 -12.33 25.81 5.25
C CYS A 862 -11.05 24.99 5.37
N LYS A 863 -10.03 25.33 4.59
CA LYS A 863 -8.72 24.69 4.62
C LYS A 863 -7.64 25.73 4.92
N CYS A 864 -6.84 25.56 5.97
CA CYS A 864 -5.74 26.49 6.26
C CYS A 864 -4.72 26.56 5.10
N HIS A 865 -4.15 27.75 4.88
CA HIS A 865 -3.07 27.97 3.92
C HIS A 865 -1.79 27.25 4.38
N ALA A 866 -0.87 27.02 3.44
CA ALA A 866 0.43 26.46 3.76
C ALA A 866 1.15 27.34 4.81
N GLY A 867 1.78 26.70 5.82
CA GLY A 867 2.37 27.37 6.98
C GLY A 867 1.43 27.49 8.18
N TYR A 868 0.16 27.09 8.06
CA TYR A 868 -0.82 27.15 9.16
C TYR A 868 -1.48 25.80 9.42
N THR A 869 -1.83 25.53 10.67
CA THR A 869 -2.53 24.33 11.12
C THR A 869 -3.81 24.69 11.86
N GLY A 870 -4.87 23.89 11.69
CA GLY A 870 -6.17 24.17 12.31
C GLY A 870 -7.34 23.57 11.53
N ASP A 871 -8.56 23.94 11.94
CA ASP A 871 -9.83 23.50 11.37
C ASP A 871 -10.33 24.39 10.21
N GLY A 872 -9.50 25.34 9.76
CA GLY A 872 -9.82 26.28 8.68
C GLY A 872 -10.66 27.50 9.12
N VAL A 873 -11.33 27.41 10.28
CA VAL A 873 -12.01 28.55 10.92
C VAL A 873 -11.09 29.23 11.93
N SER A 874 -10.18 28.47 12.54
CA SER A 874 -9.10 28.92 13.41
C SER A 874 -7.79 28.25 12.97
N CYS A 875 -7.05 28.93 12.12
CA CYS A 875 -5.73 28.59 11.66
C CYS A 875 -4.68 29.27 12.55
N LEU A 876 -3.79 28.45 13.12
CA LEU A 876 -2.65 28.87 13.92
C LEU A 876 -1.38 28.68 13.10
N ASP A 877 -0.48 29.64 13.23
CA ASP A 877 0.84 29.59 12.62
C ASP A 877 1.63 28.36 13.10
N ILE A 878 2.28 27.67 12.17
CA ILE A 878 3.15 26.55 12.49
C ILE A 878 4.53 27.12 12.82
N ASP A 879 4.97 27.03 14.06
CA ASP A 879 6.33 27.44 14.42
C ASP A 879 7.35 26.40 13.94
N GLU A 880 7.79 26.50 12.68
CA GLU A 880 8.69 25.52 12.06
C GLU A 880 10.05 25.45 12.75
N CYS A 881 10.45 26.52 13.44
CA CYS A 881 11.68 26.57 14.23
C CYS A 881 11.58 25.70 15.49
N SER A 882 10.44 25.75 16.20
CA SER A 882 10.21 24.97 17.42
C SER A 882 10.01 23.48 17.16
N ILE A 883 9.40 23.11 16.02
CA ILE A 883 9.21 21.70 15.63
C ILE A 883 10.36 21.13 14.78
N GLY A 884 11.31 21.97 14.36
CA GLY A 884 12.53 21.56 13.67
C GLY A 884 12.32 21.14 12.20
N VAL A 885 11.27 21.64 11.55
CA VAL A 885 10.95 21.35 10.13
C VAL A 885 11.40 22.46 9.17
N HIS A 886 12.14 23.45 9.68
CA HIS A 886 12.72 24.53 8.89
C HIS A 886 13.95 24.09 8.07
N ASN A 887 14.25 24.80 6.98
CA ASN A 887 15.40 24.52 6.10
C ASN A 887 16.56 25.53 6.24
N CYS A 888 16.60 26.30 7.34
CA CYS A 888 17.71 27.20 7.65
C CYS A 888 19.08 26.51 7.65
N HIS A 889 20.11 27.24 7.20
CA HIS A 889 21.48 26.76 7.22
C HIS A 889 21.93 26.42 8.65
N PRO A 890 22.82 25.43 8.87
CA PRO A 890 23.30 25.08 10.22
C PRO A 890 23.98 26.24 10.97
N HIS A 891 24.56 27.18 10.22
CA HIS A 891 25.16 28.42 10.74
C HIS A 891 24.21 29.62 10.68
N ALA A 892 22.91 29.40 10.52
CA ALA A 892 21.87 30.39 10.67
C ALA A 892 21.03 30.10 11.93
N ASP A 893 20.43 31.15 12.47
CA ASP A 893 19.38 31.07 13.48
C ASP A 893 18.02 31.18 12.78
N CYS A 894 17.13 30.25 13.09
CA CYS A 894 15.75 30.23 12.63
C CYS A 894 14.92 31.11 13.54
N THR A 895 14.19 32.05 12.96
CA THR A 895 13.21 32.88 13.63
C THR A 895 11.85 32.68 12.98
N ASN A 896 10.89 32.17 13.75
CA ASN A 896 9.55 31.95 13.27
C ASN A 896 8.88 33.28 12.91
N THR A 897 8.16 33.30 11.80
CA THR A 897 7.38 34.44 11.33
C THR A 897 5.95 33.98 11.05
N GLU A 898 4.98 34.88 10.95
CA GLU A 898 3.59 34.46 10.80
C GLU A 898 3.37 33.84 9.40
N GLY A 899 3.18 32.51 9.36
CA GLY A 899 2.92 31.66 8.20
C GLY A 899 4.15 31.09 7.52
N ASN A 900 5.33 31.33 8.08
CA ASN A 900 6.61 30.91 7.51
C ASN A 900 7.74 31.14 8.52
N PHE A 901 8.98 30.79 8.22
CA PHE A 901 10.13 31.12 9.05
C PHE A 901 11.18 31.90 8.25
N THR A 902 12.01 32.65 8.97
CA THR A 902 13.16 33.35 8.41
C THR A 902 14.44 32.84 9.02
N CYS A 903 15.50 32.81 8.22
CA CYS A 903 16.80 32.32 8.63
C CYS A 903 17.79 33.48 8.60
N THR A 904 18.57 33.68 9.67
CA THR A 904 19.58 34.74 9.74
C THR A 904 20.94 34.14 10.08
N CYS A 905 21.96 34.45 9.29
CA CYS A 905 23.30 33.89 9.54
C CYS A 905 23.86 34.35 10.88
N ARG A 906 24.44 33.41 11.64
CA ARG A 906 25.07 33.65 12.93
C ARG A 906 26.33 34.50 12.77
N SER A 907 26.67 35.27 13.79
CA SER A 907 27.83 36.17 13.82
C SER A 907 29.12 35.50 13.34
N GLY A 908 29.79 36.12 12.36
CA GLY A 908 30.98 35.56 11.70
C GLY A 908 30.69 34.94 10.32
N PHE A 909 29.40 34.79 9.97
CA PHE A 909 28.96 34.29 8.68
C PHE A 909 28.07 35.32 7.97
N SER A 910 28.20 35.43 6.64
CA SER A 910 27.35 36.29 5.80
C SER A 910 26.65 35.44 4.73
N GLY A 911 25.47 35.89 4.27
CA GLY A 911 24.65 35.14 3.31
C GLY A 911 23.14 35.32 3.51
N SER A 912 22.34 34.48 2.84
CA SER A 912 20.87 34.58 2.81
C SER A 912 20.16 33.93 4.00
N GLY A 913 20.90 33.29 4.91
CA GLY A 913 20.34 32.51 6.03
C GLY A 913 19.99 31.07 5.67
N LEU A 914 19.65 30.79 4.41
CA LEU A 914 19.58 29.42 3.86
C LEU A 914 20.95 28.92 3.39
N SER A 915 21.86 29.86 3.08
CA SER A 915 23.27 29.62 2.84
C SER A 915 24.11 30.69 3.54
N CYS A 916 25.03 30.27 4.40
CA CYS A 916 25.90 31.16 5.18
C CYS A 916 27.36 30.74 5.04
N PHE A 917 28.23 31.68 4.68
CA PHE A 917 29.67 31.45 4.47
C PHE A 917 30.53 32.26 5.45
N GLU A 918 31.68 31.72 5.85
CA GLU A 918 32.59 32.38 6.80
C GLU A 918 33.12 33.70 6.22
N SER A 919 32.79 34.80 6.90
CA SER A 919 33.17 36.14 6.48
C SER A 919 34.59 36.41 6.97
N THR A 920 35.59 36.00 6.18
CA THR A 920 37.01 36.28 6.46
C THR A 920 37.37 37.70 6.02
N ILE A 921 36.98 38.72 6.78
CA ILE A 921 37.63 40.06 6.84
C ILE A 921 37.15 40.79 8.13
N PRO A 922 38.03 41.47 8.89
CA PRO A 922 37.68 42.24 10.10
C PRO A 922 36.81 43.48 9.76
N PRO A 923 36.05 44.04 10.72
CA PRO A 923 35.12 45.13 10.43
C PRO A 923 35.91 46.40 10.09
N PRO A 924 35.44 47.21 9.12
CA PRO A 924 34.67 48.36 9.58
C PRO A 924 33.56 48.87 8.64
N ARG A 925 32.59 49.48 9.34
CA ARG A 925 31.80 50.69 9.01
C ARG A 925 30.71 50.58 7.95
N ASN A 926 29.48 50.63 8.48
CA ASN A 926 28.43 51.63 8.20
C ASN A 926 28.46 52.25 6.81
N VAL A 927 27.36 52.08 6.07
CA VAL A 927 26.50 53.21 5.64
C VAL A 927 25.12 52.66 5.22
N TYR A 928 24.10 53.07 6.00
CA TYR A 928 22.75 53.54 5.67
C TYR A 928 21.92 52.82 4.56
N GLU A 929 20.78 52.22 4.90
CA GLU A 929 19.41 52.84 4.93
C GLU A 929 18.91 53.20 3.51
N THR A 930 17.84 52.61 2.97
CA THR A 930 16.42 52.98 3.20
C THR A 930 15.55 52.14 2.21
N THR A 931 14.46 51.44 2.58
CA THR A 931 13.04 51.89 2.68
C THR A 931 12.58 52.70 1.44
N HIS A 932 11.43 52.55 0.78
CA HIS A 932 10.13 51.90 0.96
C HIS A 932 9.29 52.22 -0.34
N PRO A 933 8.00 51.85 -0.48
CA PRO A 933 7.30 51.55 -1.74
C PRO A 933 6.23 52.59 -2.14
N TRP A 934 5.50 52.35 -3.25
CA TRP A 934 4.03 52.57 -3.47
C TRP A 934 3.63 53.05 -4.88
N ASN A 935 2.59 52.39 -5.42
CA ASN A 935 1.44 52.82 -6.25
C ASN A 935 1.69 53.71 -7.50
N ASP A 936 0.97 53.60 -8.62
CA ASP A 936 -0.48 53.48 -8.80
C ASP A 936 -0.85 53.15 -10.27
N GLU A 937 -2.15 52.90 -10.47
CA GLU A 937 -2.98 52.29 -11.51
C GLU A 937 -2.98 52.70 -13.01
N ARG A 938 -3.34 51.67 -13.83
CA ARG A 938 -4.30 51.54 -14.98
C ARG A 938 -4.37 52.62 -16.10
N HIS A 939 -4.49 52.34 -17.41
CA HIS A 939 -4.40 51.18 -18.33
C HIS A 939 -4.42 51.76 -19.78
N HIS A 940 -4.14 50.92 -20.80
CA HIS A 940 -4.13 51.19 -22.27
C HIS A 940 -2.80 51.53 -22.94
N SER A 941 -1.76 50.72 -22.73
CA SER A 941 -0.59 50.52 -23.62
C SER A 941 0.28 49.40 -23.04
N CYS A 942 0.85 48.49 -23.84
CA CYS A 942 1.87 47.56 -23.33
C CYS A 942 3.17 48.40 -23.07
N PRO A 943 3.81 48.35 -21.88
CA PRO A 943 4.86 49.29 -21.47
C PRO A 943 6.21 49.00 -22.16
N ALA A 944 7.01 50.04 -22.42
CA ALA A 944 8.27 49.96 -23.18
C ALA A 944 9.47 49.40 -22.39
N SER A 945 9.27 48.40 -21.53
CA SER A 945 10.36 47.74 -20.82
C SER A 945 10.07 46.27 -20.60
N HIS A 946 10.90 45.44 -21.22
CA HIS A 946 10.99 43.96 -21.21
C HIS A 946 10.36 43.24 -22.41
N ALA A 947 11.18 42.37 -23.02
CA ALA A 947 11.01 41.76 -24.33
C ALA A 947 10.21 40.43 -24.32
N GLU A 948 9.42 40.17 -23.28
CA GLU A 948 8.75 38.87 -23.04
C GLU A 948 7.21 38.92 -23.20
N TYR A 949 6.69 39.94 -23.89
CA TYR A 949 5.27 40.07 -24.24
C TYR A 949 5.06 40.05 -25.75
N CYS A 950 4.12 39.24 -26.24
CA CYS A 950 3.73 39.18 -27.66
C CYS A 950 2.24 39.45 -27.85
N LEU A 951 1.88 40.22 -28.88
CA LEU A 951 0.51 40.63 -29.19
C LEU A 951 -0.08 39.72 -30.27
N HIS A 952 -1.18 39.03 -29.99
CA HIS A 952 -1.94 38.27 -31.00
C HIS A 952 -3.42 38.68 -30.92
N GLU A 953 -3.97 39.20 -32.03
CA GLU A 953 -5.39 39.62 -32.19
C GLU A 953 -5.94 40.56 -31.09
N GLY A 954 -5.14 41.53 -30.63
CA GLY A 954 -5.60 42.59 -29.72
C GLY A 954 -5.48 42.28 -28.23
N VAL A 955 -4.82 41.17 -27.86
CA VAL A 955 -4.54 40.78 -26.48
C VAL A 955 -3.04 40.54 -26.31
N CYS A 956 -2.41 41.10 -25.25
CA CYS A 956 -0.98 40.90 -24.92
C CYS A 956 -0.82 39.60 -24.11
N PHE A 957 0.07 38.69 -24.56
CA PHE A 957 0.43 37.44 -23.89
C PHE A 957 1.85 37.53 -23.28
N HIS A 958 2.06 36.99 -22.08
CA HIS A 958 3.35 36.92 -21.36
C HIS A 958 3.92 35.50 -21.41
N ILE A 959 5.20 35.35 -21.76
CA ILE A 959 5.88 34.04 -21.83
C ILE A 959 7.22 34.16 -21.08
N PRO A 960 7.34 33.66 -19.83
CA PRO A 960 8.62 33.61 -19.16
C PRO A 960 9.37 32.34 -19.60
N GLU A 961 10.65 32.52 -19.92
CA GLU A 961 11.66 31.50 -20.27
C GLU A 961 11.86 31.25 -21.77
N ILE A 962 12.77 32.05 -22.37
CA ILE A 962 14.01 31.58 -23.04
C ILE A 962 15.00 32.78 -23.08
N GLU A 963 15.89 32.84 -22.08
CA GLU A 963 17.32 33.06 -22.32
C GLU A 963 17.98 31.82 -21.70
N SER A 964 18.70 30.96 -22.39
CA SER A 964 19.65 31.23 -23.45
C SER A 964 19.88 29.96 -24.28
N TYR A 965 19.75 30.03 -25.61
CA TYR A 965 20.71 29.44 -26.57
C TYR A 965 20.29 29.79 -28.00
N THR A 966 20.79 30.91 -28.53
CA THR A 966 21.25 31.05 -29.93
C THR A 966 22.43 32.03 -29.87
N VAL A 967 23.58 31.86 -30.53
CA VAL A 967 23.83 31.70 -31.96
C VAL A 967 25.24 31.07 -32.11
N ALA A 968 25.36 29.87 -32.65
CA ALA A 968 25.56 29.49 -34.06
C ALA A 968 27.01 29.54 -34.57
N PHE A 969 27.42 28.42 -35.20
CA PHE A 969 28.52 28.35 -36.15
C PHE A 969 27.96 28.55 -37.55
N LYS A 970 28.52 29.47 -38.34
CA LYS A 970 28.89 29.24 -39.76
C LYS A 970 29.57 30.48 -40.35
N ALA A 971 30.83 30.33 -40.76
CA ALA A 971 31.20 30.33 -42.19
C ALA A 971 32.73 30.20 -42.36
N THR A 972 33.11 29.57 -43.47
CA THR A 972 34.47 29.11 -43.81
C THR A 972 35.08 30.03 -44.89
N PHE A 973 36.38 30.35 -44.75
CA PHE A 973 37.39 30.65 -45.80
C PHE A 973 37.29 31.93 -46.70
N TRP A 974 38.16 32.94 -46.49
CA TRP A 974 39.41 33.25 -47.28
C TRP A 974 40.12 34.57 -46.84
N GLY A 975 41.45 34.48 -46.62
CA GLY A 975 42.52 35.40 -47.08
C GLY A 975 42.56 36.92 -46.79
N LEU A 976 43.55 37.31 -45.95
CA LEU A 976 44.52 38.44 -46.08
C LEU A 976 44.09 39.93 -46.00
N ILE A 977 44.75 40.62 -45.04
CA ILE A 977 45.30 42.01 -45.05
C ILE A 977 44.43 43.19 -44.54
N LEU A 978 44.95 43.79 -43.46
CA LEU A 978 44.91 45.19 -42.96
C LEU A 978 43.57 45.92 -42.67
N GLY A 979 43.46 46.39 -41.42
CA GLY A 979 43.39 47.83 -41.12
C GLY A 979 42.03 48.57 -41.20
N THR A 980 41.59 49.04 -40.03
CA THR A 980 40.88 50.30 -39.74
C THR A 980 39.42 50.54 -40.18
N GLU A 981 38.63 50.89 -39.15
CA GLU A 981 37.57 51.93 -39.05
C GLU A 981 36.27 51.91 -39.87
N ALA A 982 35.19 52.08 -39.10
CA ALA A 982 33.99 52.90 -39.33
C ALA A 982 32.89 52.44 -40.32
N GLY A 983 31.63 52.67 -39.92
CA GLY A 983 30.57 53.08 -40.86
C GLY A 983 29.24 52.33 -40.80
N MET A 984 28.24 53.02 -40.26
CA MET A 984 26.79 52.76 -40.25
C MET A 984 26.11 52.43 -41.61
N ASN A 985 24.99 51.72 -41.47
CA ASN A 985 23.67 51.86 -42.14
C ASN A 985 23.22 50.91 -43.29
N THR A 986 22.11 50.22 -42.94
CA THR A 986 20.85 49.96 -43.68
C THR A 986 20.80 49.05 -44.91
N LEU A 987 19.90 48.04 -44.82
CA LEU A 987 18.99 47.41 -45.81
C LEU A 987 19.00 45.89 -45.55
N GLY A 988 17.93 45.28 -45.04
CA GLY A 988 16.74 44.91 -45.79
C GLY A 988 16.72 43.37 -45.93
N CYS A 989 15.76 42.70 -45.30
CA CYS A 989 15.60 41.23 -45.36
C CYS A 989 15.36 40.74 -46.80
N PRO A 990 15.81 39.50 -47.11
CA PRO A 990 14.80 38.51 -47.45
C PRO A 990 15.04 37.12 -46.83
N GLY A 991 13.93 36.39 -46.75
CA GLY A 991 13.72 35.12 -46.06
C GLY A 991 14.72 33.99 -46.29
N LEU A 992 14.93 33.21 -45.25
CA LEU A 992 14.28 31.90 -45.09
C LEU A 992 14.25 31.50 -43.61
#